data_AF-A0A8I1RHV3-F1
#
_entry.id   AF-A0A8I1RHV3-F1
#
_cell.length_a   1.000
_cell.length_b   1.000
_cell.length_c   1.000
_cell.angle_alpha   90.00
_cell.angle_beta   90.00
_cell.angle_gamma   90.00
#
_symmetry.space_group_name_H-M   'P 1'
#
loop_
_entity.id
_entity.type
_entity.pdbx_description
1 polymer ?
#
loop_
_entity_poly.entity_id
_entity_poly.type
_entity_poly.pdbx_seq_one_letter_code
_entity_poly.pdbx_strand_id
1 'polypeptide(L)'
;MRLPSRLLLLSLVLPLSLGAGSGAYAQDSHAHDQADGGADGGVDTSPVAMRRLVWSDPAAWPGGKVPGKGDAVVIGRDMDVVLDVVPPALRSVTIDGKLSFADDRDLALETEWIYLRRGELRIGSEGKPYKHNATITLTDNVPDEDINTMGDRGILVMGGKLELHGDREHTWTKLSSTAKAGSTKIEVLDAGGWRKGDEIVLASTDFDPRQAEKRTITAIRGNAITLDKPLEYMHFGEITFGVDERGEVGLLTRNIRIQASDDAEKTYFGGHIMAMLQSDVHISGVELSRMGQDTYSRCVTVHGTNNVRVENNVTFNTVGHCFFLEDGVETGNQIVHNLGIQTKCHPDGKPCVPTNLGPFLVEGGKNFDTSGQLAKDILIPSDNNVSTFWITNPDNIYRDNVAAGSDQIGFWFALPEHPTGAFDGKEGSGDIWPRRTPVGEFKGNTAHSNFDGLMLDRGPRPDGTFATGGHIALADPTDANSAQVETVIQDFTSYKNRNGGLWARGEMDVFKNLRVADNAIGYTHASANFGRSAFTSRVVDSLFVGESANIGNPRTPQEVAYGRSLPEPQLADFPIRGYEFYDYRHDLDNVTFVNFQDNATRKTGAISYLLYTSFGMSSNNTIQRAKFVNAKPVYFPPVEHKWSNDDYGNGTYKTAVFHDLDGSVGGVPNAFILINDESTGIAIDNACEIKPSWNAAVCTGDVGRLAVGGAGGPGGPGIPGFGGAPGAGPPRGPAARPGAAPGPAGAGGPGAAFGRPAGGPPEPPVVLSRNDKHFPITGETNVRAGTEIKVITERPSVNLNVKELDSGSWVIFELPGFTSAASGTPRASLNALREASDTSYYEGNGSLWVKLVSTGDILGNGPGAGVSLQASR
;
A
#
# COMPACT_ATOMS: atom_id res chain seq x y z
N MET A 1 -0.18 37.54 11.02
CA MET A 1 1.07 37.26 11.78
C MET A 1 0.86 37.63 13.26
N ARG A 2 0.33 36.68 14.05
CA ARG A 2 0.35 36.63 15.52
C ARG A 2 0.21 35.14 15.88
N LEU A 3 1.18 34.57 16.60
CA LEU A 3 1.12 33.21 17.14
C LEU A 3 0.10 33.15 18.29
N PRO A 4 -0.55 32.00 18.55
CA PRO A 4 -1.10 31.69 19.87
C PRO A 4 -0.23 30.69 20.64
N SER A 5 -0.20 30.92 21.94
CA SER A 5 0.66 30.34 22.96
C SER A 5 0.24 28.94 23.39
N ARG A 6 1.21 28.04 23.63
CA ARG A 6 1.04 26.76 24.33
C ARG A 6 0.85 27.01 25.84
N LEU A 7 -0.21 26.48 26.43
CA LEU A 7 -0.36 26.37 27.89
C LEU A 7 -0.12 24.92 28.33
N LEU A 8 0.92 24.70 29.15
CA LEU A 8 1.15 23.47 29.90
C LEU A 8 0.21 23.43 31.11
N LEU A 9 -0.37 22.26 31.40
CA LEU A 9 -0.96 21.95 32.70
C LEU A 9 -0.36 20.64 33.23
N LEU A 10 0.52 20.79 34.23
CA LEU A 10 1.03 19.71 35.08
C LEU A 10 -0.09 19.23 36.02
N SER A 11 -0.26 17.92 36.15
CA SER A 11 -0.86 17.32 37.34
C SER A 11 0.04 16.19 37.85
N LEU A 12 0.56 16.38 39.06
CA LEU A 12 1.30 15.38 39.83
C LEU A 12 0.32 14.39 40.45
N VAL A 13 0.60 13.09 40.33
CA VAL A 13 0.08 12.06 41.25
C VAL A 13 1.24 11.20 41.72
N LEU A 14 1.46 11.16 43.03
CA LEU A 14 2.41 10.26 43.71
C LEU A 14 1.76 8.87 43.92
N PRO A 15 2.54 7.77 43.89
CA PRO A 15 2.02 6.43 44.07
C PRO A 15 2.04 6.00 45.56
N LEU A 16 1.05 5.19 45.97
CA LEU A 16 1.15 4.36 47.17
C LEU A 16 1.07 2.88 46.77
N SER A 17 2.01 2.11 47.29
CA SER A 17 2.32 0.73 46.95
C SER A 17 1.63 -0.32 47.83
N LEU A 18 1.23 -1.41 47.18
CA LEU A 18 1.27 -2.84 47.55
C LEU A 18 0.49 -3.38 48.77
N GLY A 19 -0.41 -4.32 48.46
CA GLY A 19 -0.83 -5.43 49.31
C GLY A 19 -1.37 -6.58 48.45
N ALA A 20 -0.68 -7.72 48.46
CA ALA A 20 -1.00 -8.92 47.68
C ALA A 20 -2.07 -9.81 48.35
N GLY A 21 -2.86 -10.54 47.56
CA GLY A 21 -3.73 -11.60 48.04
C GLY A 21 -4.58 -12.23 46.93
N SER A 22 -4.40 -13.54 46.74
CA SER A 22 -4.90 -14.43 45.69
C SER A 22 -6.37 -14.88 45.84
N GLY A 23 -7.00 -15.32 44.75
CA GLY A 23 -8.16 -16.24 44.77
C GLY A 23 -9.20 -15.99 43.68
N ALA A 24 -9.55 -17.05 42.94
CA ALA A 24 -10.45 -17.05 41.79
C ALA A 24 -11.94 -17.33 42.13
N TYR A 25 -12.79 -17.12 41.12
CA TYR A 25 -14.18 -17.61 40.88
C TYR A 25 -15.40 -16.74 41.27
N ALA A 26 -16.07 -16.30 40.19
CA ALA A 26 -17.50 -16.46 39.83
C ALA A 26 -18.65 -15.81 40.64
N GLN A 27 -19.44 -15.06 39.85
CA GLN A 27 -20.91 -14.92 39.82
C GLN A 27 -21.72 -14.37 41.00
N ASP A 28 -22.48 -13.35 40.61
CA ASP A 28 -23.88 -13.05 40.93
C ASP A 28 -24.27 -12.33 42.23
N SER A 29 -25.08 -11.30 41.96
CA SER A 29 -26.24 -10.82 42.73
C SER A 29 -26.01 -9.90 43.94
N HIS A 30 -26.37 -8.64 43.68
CA HIS A 30 -27.17 -7.72 44.48
C HIS A 30 -26.86 -7.41 45.95
N ALA A 31 -26.78 -6.09 46.15
CA ALA A 31 -27.21 -5.28 47.29
C ALA A 31 -26.25 -5.14 48.48
N HIS A 32 -25.82 -3.89 48.73
CA HIS A 32 -25.98 -3.25 50.04
C HIS A 32 -25.98 -1.72 49.90
N ASP A 33 -27.04 -1.12 50.45
CA ASP A 33 -27.25 0.30 50.75
C ASP A 33 -26.33 0.83 51.87
N GLN A 34 -26.32 2.17 51.94
CA GLN A 34 -25.84 3.11 52.98
C GLN A 34 -24.48 3.77 52.67
N ALA A 35 -24.41 5.00 52.16
CA ALA A 35 -24.92 6.32 52.61
C ALA A 35 -24.00 7.02 53.64
N ASP A 36 -23.30 8.05 53.15
CA ASP A 36 -22.93 9.33 53.80
C ASP A 36 -22.07 10.07 52.74
N GLY A 37 -22.31 11.29 52.26
CA GLY A 37 -23.19 12.39 52.64
C GLY A 37 -22.43 13.68 52.27
N GLY A 38 -22.81 14.38 51.19
CA GLY A 38 -22.13 15.64 50.82
C GLY A 38 -22.42 16.22 49.43
N ALA A 39 -23.65 16.73 49.24
CA ALA A 39 -24.05 17.78 48.30
C ALA A 39 -23.58 17.68 46.82
N ASP A 40 -24.26 16.86 46.04
CA ASP A 40 -24.36 17.01 44.58
C ASP A 40 -25.76 17.52 44.23
N GLY A 41 -25.82 18.53 43.36
CA GLY A 41 -27.07 19.05 42.80
C GLY A 41 -27.76 17.94 42.01
N GLY A 42 -28.87 17.44 42.55
CA GLY A 42 -29.59 16.29 42.01
C GLY A 42 -29.90 16.44 40.51
N VAL A 43 -29.34 15.54 39.71
CA VAL A 43 -29.88 15.23 38.38
C VAL A 43 -31.13 14.39 38.63
N ASP A 44 -32.29 14.99 38.38
CA ASP A 44 -33.57 14.28 38.35
C ASP A 44 -33.50 13.17 37.28
N THR A 45 -33.64 11.92 37.72
CA THR A 45 -33.59 10.70 36.90
C THR A 45 -34.98 10.11 36.67
N SER A 46 -36.04 10.86 36.99
CA SER A 46 -37.42 10.46 36.70
C SER A 46 -37.65 10.32 35.19
N PRO A 47 -38.41 9.31 34.70
CA PRO A 47 -38.80 9.23 33.30
C PRO A 47 -39.58 10.49 32.91
N VAL A 48 -38.96 11.33 32.09
CA VAL A 48 -39.62 12.53 31.58
C VAL A 48 -40.58 12.11 30.48
N ALA A 49 -41.88 12.37 30.65
CA ALA A 49 -42.87 12.04 29.64
C ALA A 49 -42.61 12.86 28.35
N MET A 50 -42.22 12.20 27.26
CA MET A 50 -41.99 12.88 25.97
C MET A 50 -43.32 13.40 25.41
N ARG A 51 -43.36 14.71 25.18
CA ARG A 51 -44.47 15.40 24.50
C ARG A 51 -44.22 15.34 23.01
N ARG A 52 -45.16 14.75 22.27
CA ARG A 52 -45.12 14.77 20.80
C ARG A 52 -45.57 16.12 20.29
N LEU A 53 -44.69 16.79 19.54
CA LEU A 53 -44.83 18.17 19.10
C LEU A 53 -44.61 18.26 17.57
N VAL A 54 -45.11 19.33 16.98
CA VAL A 54 -44.99 19.61 15.54
C VAL A 54 -44.24 20.93 15.38
N TRP A 55 -43.22 20.97 14.51
CA TRP A 55 -42.34 22.14 14.37
C TRP A 55 -43.11 23.40 13.98
N SER A 56 -44.08 23.29 13.08
CA SER A 56 -44.90 24.42 12.61
C SER A 56 -45.87 24.99 13.66
N ASP A 57 -46.11 24.29 14.77
CA ASP A 57 -47.02 24.74 15.83
C ASP A 57 -46.31 25.71 16.78
N PRO A 58 -46.74 26.99 16.88
CA PRO A 58 -46.14 27.93 17.83
C PRO A 58 -46.22 27.46 19.29
N ALA A 59 -47.18 26.61 19.65
CA ALA A 59 -47.32 26.06 20.99
C ALA A 59 -46.23 25.03 21.36
N ALA A 60 -45.50 24.51 20.37
CA ALA A 60 -44.37 23.62 20.59
C ALA A 60 -43.14 24.35 21.18
N TRP A 61 -43.08 25.68 21.04
CA TRP A 61 -41.88 26.46 21.29
C TRP A 61 -42.00 27.39 22.51
N PRO A 62 -40.92 27.56 23.29
CA PRO A 62 -40.87 28.56 24.35
C PRO A 62 -41.22 29.95 23.81
N GLY A 63 -42.20 30.62 24.44
CA GLY A 63 -42.64 31.95 24.02
C GLY A 63 -43.68 31.99 22.90
N GLY A 64 -44.20 30.84 22.45
CA GLY A 64 -45.33 30.78 21.52
C GLY A 64 -44.98 31.24 20.10
N LYS A 65 -43.72 31.08 19.68
CA LYS A 65 -43.21 31.51 18.37
C LYS A 65 -42.34 30.41 17.77
N VAL A 66 -42.61 30.05 16.52
CA VAL A 66 -41.79 29.12 15.74
C VAL A 66 -40.41 29.73 15.50
N PRO A 67 -39.30 28.94 15.58
CA PRO A 67 -37.95 29.41 15.31
C PRO A 67 -37.81 30.14 13.97
N GLY A 68 -37.15 31.30 14.01
CA GLY A 68 -36.86 32.16 12.88
C GLY A 68 -35.41 32.08 12.39
N LYS A 69 -35.09 32.90 11.39
CA LYS A 69 -33.75 32.96 10.79
C LYS A 69 -32.69 33.35 11.84
N GLY A 70 -31.64 32.54 11.96
CA GLY A 70 -30.53 32.78 12.88
C GLY A 70 -30.81 32.40 14.34
N ASP A 71 -31.95 31.77 14.64
CA ASP A 71 -32.24 31.29 15.99
C ASP A 71 -31.40 30.04 16.33
N ALA A 72 -30.96 29.96 17.59
CA ALA A 72 -30.36 28.75 18.16
C ALA A 72 -31.45 27.92 18.85
N VAL A 73 -31.75 26.75 18.29
CA VAL A 73 -32.89 25.91 18.70
C VAL A 73 -32.43 24.83 19.67
N VAL A 74 -33.18 24.63 20.75
CA VAL A 74 -32.97 23.52 21.70
C VAL A 74 -34.22 22.67 21.77
N ILE A 75 -34.08 21.38 21.48
CA ILE A 75 -35.10 20.35 21.66
C ILE A 75 -34.81 19.64 22.98
N GLY A 76 -35.57 19.99 24.02
CA GLY A 76 -35.37 19.49 25.38
C GLY A 76 -35.67 17.99 25.51
N ARG A 77 -35.21 17.38 26.61
CA ARG A 77 -35.38 15.94 26.89
C ARG A 77 -36.84 15.47 26.92
N ASP A 78 -37.77 16.39 27.17
CA ASP A 78 -39.21 16.15 27.23
C ASP A 78 -39.91 16.35 25.87
N MET A 79 -39.18 16.58 24.79
CA MET A 79 -39.71 16.93 23.47
C MET A 79 -39.42 15.83 22.43
N ASP A 80 -40.48 15.39 21.74
CA ASP A 80 -40.42 14.59 20.49
C ASP A 80 -41.02 15.43 19.36
N VAL A 81 -40.16 16.15 18.63
CA VAL A 81 -40.55 17.14 17.63
C VAL A 81 -40.53 16.53 16.23
N VAL A 82 -41.61 16.70 15.48
CA VAL A 82 -41.68 16.38 14.04
C VAL A 82 -41.46 17.63 13.22
N LEU A 83 -40.41 17.65 12.39
CA LEU A 83 -40.16 18.67 11.38
C LEU A 83 -41.11 18.46 10.20
N ASP A 84 -42.12 19.31 10.06
CA ASP A 84 -43.20 19.21 9.05
C ASP A 84 -43.22 20.37 8.04
N VAL A 85 -42.30 21.32 8.21
CA VAL A 85 -42.11 22.48 7.33
C VAL A 85 -40.61 22.74 7.16
N VAL A 86 -40.21 23.35 6.03
CA VAL A 86 -38.85 23.83 5.83
C VAL A 86 -38.66 25.10 6.68
N PRO A 87 -37.86 25.08 7.76
CA PRO A 87 -37.61 26.26 8.57
C PRO A 87 -36.68 27.23 7.82
N PRO A 88 -36.67 28.52 8.18
CA PRO A 88 -35.61 29.43 7.73
C PRO A 88 -34.24 28.97 8.25
N ALA A 89 -33.15 29.42 7.62
CA ALA A 89 -31.79 29.09 8.03
C ALA A 89 -31.55 29.43 9.52
N LEU A 90 -31.26 28.40 10.31
CA LEU A 90 -31.07 28.49 11.76
C LEU A 90 -29.60 28.74 12.09
N ARG A 91 -29.32 29.26 13.29
CA ARG A 91 -27.95 29.32 13.78
C ARG A 91 -27.46 27.92 14.17
N SER A 92 -28.22 27.22 15.01
CA SER A 92 -27.84 25.88 15.47
C SER A 92 -29.04 25.08 15.96
N VAL A 93 -28.88 23.76 16.03
CA VAL A 93 -29.88 22.85 16.60
C VAL A 93 -29.23 21.94 17.65
N THR A 94 -29.62 22.08 18.91
CA THR A 94 -29.25 21.17 19.99
C THR A 94 -30.40 20.21 20.29
N ILE A 95 -30.12 18.91 20.33
CA ILE A 95 -31.11 17.85 20.54
C ILE A 95 -30.75 17.07 21.80
N ASP A 96 -31.48 17.35 22.89
CA ASP A 96 -31.47 16.56 24.12
C ASP A 96 -32.62 15.53 24.15
N GLY A 97 -33.72 15.81 23.42
CA GLY A 97 -34.87 14.92 23.22
C GLY A 97 -34.83 14.20 21.87
N LYS A 98 -35.86 14.37 21.04
CA LYS A 98 -35.95 13.75 19.72
C LYS A 98 -36.42 14.73 18.63
N LEU A 99 -35.76 14.68 17.46
CA LEU A 99 -36.18 15.33 16.23
C LEU A 99 -36.40 14.29 15.14
N SER A 100 -37.58 14.30 14.51
CA SER A 100 -37.88 13.42 13.36
C SER A 100 -38.36 14.23 12.15
N PHE A 101 -37.98 13.84 10.94
CA PHE A 101 -38.50 14.45 9.70
C PHE A 101 -39.84 13.82 9.31
N ALA A 102 -40.82 14.63 8.89
CA ALA A 102 -42.08 14.11 8.36
C ALA A 102 -41.87 13.46 6.98
N ASP A 103 -42.31 12.21 6.84
CA ASP A 103 -42.13 11.39 5.64
C ASP A 103 -43.36 11.45 4.72
N ASP A 104 -43.89 12.66 4.49
CA ASP A 104 -45.02 12.93 3.57
C ASP A 104 -44.72 14.05 2.56
N ARG A 105 -43.52 14.65 2.64
CA ARG A 105 -43.09 15.78 1.81
C ARG A 105 -41.57 15.91 1.78
N ASP A 106 -41.09 16.70 0.82
CA ASP A 106 -39.69 17.07 0.78
C ASP A 106 -39.39 18.14 1.84
N LEU A 107 -38.29 17.95 2.58
CA LEU A 107 -37.89 18.81 3.70
C LEU A 107 -36.41 19.19 3.59
N ALA A 108 -36.07 20.35 4.14
CA ALA A 108 -34.69 20.81 4.25
C ALA A 108 -34.47 21.46 5.61
N LEU A 109 -33.25 21.37 6.13
CA LEU A 109 -32.79 22.01 7.35
C LEU A 109 -31.44 22.66 7.07
N GLU A 110 -31.38 23.99 7.12
CA GLU A 110 -30.14 24.76 6.99
C GLU A 110 -29.73 25.28 8.37
N THR A 111 -28.52 24.94 8.81
CA THR A 111 -28.00 25.29 10.13
C THR A 111 -26.48 25.23 10.15
N GLU A 112 -25.80 25.86 11.11
CA GLU A 112 -24.33 25.73 11.18
C GLU A 112 -23.91 24.37 11.75
N TRP A 113 -24.60 23.89 12.79
CA TRP A 113 -24.33 22.57 13.37
C TRP A 113 -25.57 21.98 14.04
N ILE A 114 -25.57 20.66 14.16
CA ILE A 114 -26.57 19.89 14.91
C ILE A 114 -25.83 19.13 16.02
N TYR A 115 -26.19 19.37 17.28
CA TYR A 115 -25.56 18.71 18.44
C TYR A 115 -26.55 17.78 19.14
N LEU A 116 -26.34 16.47 19.02
CA LEU A 116 -27.09 15.41 19.70
C LEU A 116 -26.44 15.12 21.06
N ARG A 117 -26.99 15.71 22.11
CA ARG A 117 -26.47 15.57 23.47
C ARG A 117 -27.28 14.53 24.22
N ARG A 118 -27.01 13.26 23.94
CA ARG A 118 -27.83 12.09 24.34
C ARG A 118 -29.25 12.06 23.76
N GLY A 119 -29.58 12.96 22.83
CA GLY A 119 -30.84 12.96 22.09
C GLY A 119 -30.80 12.12 20.82
N GLU A 120 -31.89 12.17 20.05
CA GLU A 120 -32.09 11.42 18.80
C GLU A 120 -32.42 12.33 17.61
N LEU A 121 -31.68 12.19 16.51
CA LEU A 121 -32.08 12.71 15.19
C LEU A 121 -32.48 11.53 14.30
N ARG A 122 -33.70 11.58 13.74
CA ARG A 122 -34.26 10.52 12.90
C ARG A 122 -34.78 11.03 11.54
N ILE A 123 -34.28 10.43 10.47
CA ILE A 123 -34.80 10.57 9.11
C ILE A 123 -34.99 9.16 8.53
N GLY A 124 -36.22 8.65 8.61
CA GLY A 124 -36.50 7.24 8.33
C GLY A 124 -36.06 6.28 9.45
N SER A 125 -36.20 4.98 9.20
CA SER A 125 -35.72 3.90 10.08
C SER A 125 -35.42 2.68 9.23
N GLU A 126 -34.64 1.72 9.74
CA GLU A 126 -34.29 0.48 9.02
C GLU A 126 -35.53 -0.24 8.44
N GLY A 127 -36.58 -0.44 9.27
CA GLY A 127 -37.82 -1.08 8.82
C GLY A 127 -38.77 -0.18 8.01
N LYS A 128 -38.53 1.13 7.97
CA LYS A 128 -39.31 2.11 7.19
C LYS A 128 -38.39 3.22 6.69
N PRO A 129 -37.64 3.00 5.60
CA PRO A 129 -36.75 4.01 5.06
C PRO A 129 -37.55 5.22 4.55
N TYR A 130 -36.97 6.41 4.70
CA TYR A 130 -37.54 7.68 4.27
C TYR A 130 -37.79 7.66 2.76
N LYS A 131 -38.96 8.11 2.30
CA LYS A 131 -39.40 8.00 0.89
C LYS A 131 -39.40 9.31 0.13
N HIS A 132 -39.28 10.43 0.85
CA HIS A 132 -39.21 11.78 0.28
C HIS A 132 -37.77 12.30 0.26
N ASN A 133 -37.57 13.54 -0.19
CA ASN A 133 -36.25 14.17 -0.13
C ASN A 133 -36.03 14.88 1.22
N ALA A 134 -34.89 14.67 1.85
CA ALA A 134 -34.48 15.36 3.07
C ALA A 134 -33.05 15.91 2.88
N THR A 135 -32.88 17.22 2.99
CA THR A 135 -31.56 17.86 2.86
C THR A 135 -31.15 18.57 4.15
N ILE A 136 -30.00 18.23 4.72
CA ILE A 136 -29.35 19.02 5.77
C ILE A 136 -28.19 19.78 5.13
N THR A 137 -28.22 21.11 5.23
CA THR A 137 -27.12 21.99 4.79
C THR A 137 -26.43 22.59 6.01
N LEU A 138 -25.14 22.24 6.19
CA LEU A 138 -24.25 22.72 7.24
C LEU A 138 -23.51 23.98 6.75
N THR A 139 -23.88 25.13 7.29
CA THR A 139 -23.28 26.44 6.94
C THR A 139 -22.09 26.77 7.83
N ASP A 140 -21.26 27.70 7.38
CA ASP A 140 -20.07 28.16 8.10
C ASP A 140 -20.05 29.71 8.19
N ASN A 141 -21.08 30.30 8.83
CA ASN A 141 -21.15 31.76 8.95
C ASN A 141 -20.27 32.30 10.09
N VAL A 142 -19.88 31.43 11.03
CA VAL A 142 -18.92 31.71 12.09
C VAL A 142 -17.79 30.70 11.97
N PRO A 143 -16.72 31.03 11.23
CA PRO A 143 -15.59 30.12 11.04
C PRO A 143 -14.81 29.88 12.32
N ASP A 144 -14.14 28.73 12.39
CA ASP A 144 -13.23 28.32 13.47
C ASP A 144 -13.94 28.14 14.83
N GLU A 145 -15.25 27.84 14.82
CA GLU A 145 -15.93 27.49 16.05
C GLU A 145 -15.51 26.09 16.53
N ASP A 146 -15.47 25.92 17.85
CA ASP A 146 -15.23 24.60 18.45
C ASP A 146 -16.39 24.22 19.38
N ILE A 147 -17.20 23.28 18.93
CA ILE A 147 -18.39 22.84 19.65
C ILE A 147 -17.99 21.62 20.49
N ASN A 148 -17.51 21.87 21.71
CA ASN A 148 -17.06 20.84 22.66
C ASN A 148 -15.96 19.93 22.08
N THR A 149 -14.88 20.51 21.56
CA THR A 149 -13.73 19.82 20.97
C THR A 149 -14.06 18.98 19.74
N MET A 150 -15.23 19.19 19.13
CA MET A 150 -15.66 18.49 17.93
C MET A 150 -15.52 19.33 16.66
N GLY A 151 -15.10 20.59 16.76
CA GLY A 151 -15.08 21.53 15.64
C GLY A 151 -16.46 22.13 15.35
N ASP A 152 -16.55 22.79 14.21
CA ASP A 152 -17.74 23.47 13.69
C ASP A 152 -18.45 22.59 12.64
N ARG A 153 -19.43 23.16 11.92
CA ARG A 153 -19.99 22.61 10.68
C ARG A 153 -20.32 21.10 10.69
N GLY A 154 -20.96 20.61 11.75
CA GLY A 154 -21.09 19.17 11.99
C GLY A 154 -22.46 18.69 12.45
N ILE A 155 -22.71 17.39 12.24
CA ILE A 155 -23.63 16.63 13.10
C ILE A 155 -22.80 15.94 14.18
N LEU A 156 -22.95 16.43 15.40
CA LEU A 156 -22.11 16.11 16.55
C LEU A 156 -22.89 15.22 17.51
N VAL A 157 -22.49 13.95 17.65
CA VAL A 157 -23.21 12.96 18.45
C VAL A 157 -22.41 12.61 19.69
N MET A 158 -22.97 12.91 20.87
CA MET A 158 -22.35 12.69 22.16
C MET A 158 -23.23 11.78 23.03
N GLY A 159 -23.01 10.47 22.93
CA GLY A 159 -23.82 9.42 23.58
C GLY A 159 -25.29 9.42 23.15
N GLY A 160 -25.58 9.96 21.96
CA GLY A 160 -26.91 10.06 21.37
C GLY A 160 -27.14 9.04 20.26
N LYS A 161 -28.26 9.18 19.54
CA LYS A 161 -28.67 8.28 18.48
C LYS A 161 -28.92 9.02 17.16
N LEU A 162 -28.20 8.63 16.10
CA LEU A 162 -28.36 9.19 14.76
C LEU A 162 -28.89 8.11 13.83
N GLU A 163 -30.10 8.31 13.30
CA GLU A 163 -30.82 7.34 12.49
C GLU A 163 -31.17 7.94 11.13
N LEU A 164 -30.43 7.58 10.08
CA LEU A 164 -30.64 8.08 8.72
C LEU A 164 -30.79 6.88 7.76
N HIS A 165 -31.98 6.71 7.20
CA HIS A 165 -32.31 5.55 6.35
C HIS A 165 -33.01 5.99 5.07
N GLY A 166 -32.26 6.07 3.97
CA GLY A 166 -32.76 6.43 2.65
C GLY A 166 -33.32 5.24 1.87
N ASP A 167 -33.90 5.51 0.69
CA ASP A 167 -34.63 4.53 -0.12
C ASP A 167 -33.80 3.82 -1.19
N ARG A 168 -32.46 3.86 -1.08
CA ARG A 168 -31.53 3.31 -2.08
C ARG A 168 -30.55 2.33 -1.44
N GLU A 169 -30.43 1.15 -2.06
CA GLU A 169 -29.52 0.06 -1.64
C GLU A 169 -28.52 -0.34 -2.73
N HIS A 170 -28.89 -0.25 -4.02
CA HIS A 170 -28.02 -0.58 -5.15
C HIS A 170 -27.14 0.62 -5.48
N THR A 171 -26.01 0.74 -4.81
CA THR A 171 -25.20 1.96 -4.85
C THR A 171 -24.27 2.06 -6.05
N TRP A 172 -23.86 0.94 -6.64
CA TRP A 172 -23.08 0.90 -7.87
C TRP A 172 -23.22 -0.45 -8.60
N THR A 173 -22.77 -0.49 -9.85
CA THR A 173 -22.74 -1.66 -10.73
C THR A 173 -21.53 -1.55 -11.66
N LYS A 174 -21.32 -2.53 -12.54
CA LYS A 174 -20.40 -2.42 -13.68
C LYS A 174 -21.17 -2.30 -14.99
N LEU A 175 -20.50 -1.78 -16.02
CA LEU A 175 -20.96 -1.87 -17.40
C LEU A 175 -21.13 -3.34 -17.82
N SER A 176 -22.14 -3.63 -18.64
CA SER A 176 -22.32 -4.96 -19.26
C SER A 176 -21.82 -5.03 -20.70
N SER A 177 -21.46 -3.87 -21.27
CA SER A 177 -20.81 -3.75 -22.58
C SER A 177 -20.04 -2.43 -22.66
N THR A 178 -19.02 -2.38 -23.51
CA THR A 178 -18.19 -1.18 -23.70
C THR A 178 -19.02 0.03 -24.11
N ALA A 179 -18.97 1.10 -23.30
CA ALA A 179 -19.62 2.37 -23.57
C ALA A 179 -18.66 3.27 -24.38
N LYS A 180 -18.98 3.54 -25.64
CA LYS A 180 -18.10 4.31 -26.53
C LYS A 180 -18.22 5.81 -26.25
N ALA A 181 -17.11 6.54 -26.41
CA ALA A 181 -17.13 8.00 -26.50
C ALA A 181 -18.21 8.47 -27.51
N GLY A 182 -18.94 9.52 -27.15
CA GLY A 182 -20.08 10.05 -27.92
C GLY A 182 -21.42 9.36 -27.65
N SER A 183 -21.45 8.24 -26.92
CA SER A 183 -22.71 7.52 -26.63
C SER A 183 -23.55 8.26 -25.60
N THR A 184 -24.87 8.31 -25.79
CA THR A 184 -25.85 8.77 -24.79
C THR A 184 -26.61 7.62 -24.14
N LYS A 185 -26.18 6.38 -24.41
CA LYS A 185 -26.77 5.16 -23.86
C LYS A 185 -25.67 4.24 -23.37
N ILE A 186 -25.90 3.64 -22.21
CA ILE A 186 -25.03 2.63 -21.60
C ILE A 186 -25.87 1.44 -21.16
N GLU A 187 -25.23 0.27 -21.08
CA GLU A 187 -25.81 -0.95 -20.53
C GLU A 187 -25.01 -1.35 -19.31
N VAL A 188 -25.70 -1.64 -18.20
CA VAL A 188 -25.08 -2.05 -16.93
C VAL A 188 -25.54 -3.46 -16.53
N LEU A 189 -24.85 -4.08 -15.57
CA LEU A 189 -25.25 -5.37 -15.03
C LEU A 189 -26.55 -5.28 -14.23
N ASP A 190 -26.72 -4.22 -13.45
CA ASP A 190 -27.92 -4.00 -12.64
C ASP A 190 -28.20 -2.49 -12.46
N ALA A 191 -29.37 -2.04 -12.91
CA ALA A 191 -29.87 -0.68 -12.67
C ALA A 191 -31.02 -0.64 -11.64
N GLY A 192 -31.15 -1.69 -10.83
CA GLY A 192 -32.20 -1.86 -9.84
C GLY A 192 -32.34 -0.67 -8.90
N GLY A 193 -33.56 -0.14 -8.77
CA GLY A 193 -33.86 0.98 -7.89
C GLY A 193 -33.43 2.37 -8.39
N TRP A 194 -32.67 2.46 -9.49
CA TRP A 194 -32.27 3.73 -10.10
C TRP A 194 -33.45 4.33 -10.88
N ARG A 195 -33.45 5.66 -11.03
CA ARG A 195 -34.58 6.43 -11.57
C ARG A 195 -34.10 7.53 -12.51
N LYS A 196 -35.01 8.01 -13.35
CA LYS A 196 -34.81 9.25 -14.10
C LYS A 196 -34.54 10.40 -13.13
N GLY A 197 -33.54 11.20 -13.41
CA GLY A 197 -33.09 12.34 -12.60
C GLY A 197 -31.93 12.00 -11.66
N ASP A 198 -31.64 10.72 -11.43
CA ASP A 198 -30.47 10.34 -10.63
C ASP A 198 -29.17 10.73 -11.36
N GLU A 199 -28.20 11.22 -10.59
CA GLU A 199 -26.83 11.46 -11.03
C GLU A 199 -26.00 10.19 -10.80
N ILE A 200 -25.26 9.80 -11.82
CA ILE A 200 -24.32 8.68 -11.82
C ILE A 200 -22.92 9.17 -12.19
N VAL A 201 -21.91 8.39 -11.84
CA VAL A 201 -20.53 8.56 -12.30
C VAL A 201 -20.05 7.28 -12.97
N LEU A 202 -19.38 7.41 -14.10
CA LEU A 202 -18.65 6.32 -14.74
C LEU A 202 -17.18 6.45 -14.37
N ALA A 203 -16.58 5.38 -13.85
CA ALA A 203 -15.16 5.32 -13.53
C ALA A 203 -14.28 5.33 -14.78
N SER A 204 -13.05 5.83 -14.69
CA SER A 204 -12.06 5.70 -15.76
C SER A 204 -11.76 4.23 -16.04
N THR A 205 -11.56 3.86 -17.30
CA THR A 205 -10.99 2.55 -17.68
C THR A 205 -9.66 2.71 -18.43
N ASP A 206 -9.03 3.88 -18.29
CA ASP A 206 -7.73 4.26 -18.88
C ASP A 206 -6.66 4.41 -17.79
N PHE A 207 -5.40 4.72 -18.15
CA PHE A 207 -4.36 5.08 -17.18
C PHE A 207 -4.58 6.46 -16.54
N ASP A 208 -5.40 7.31 -17.15
CA ASP A 208 -5.73 8.62 -16.59
C ASP A 208 -6.93 8.54 -15.62
N PRO A 209 -6.74 8.74 -14.30
CA PRO A 209 -7.84 8.73 -13.34
C PRO A 209 -8.85 9.87 -13.57
N ARG A 210 -8.49 10.92 -14.32
CA ARG A 210 -9.32 12.10 -14.58
C ARG A 210 -10.33 11.93 -15.71
N GLN A 211 -10.47 10.71 -16.24
CA GLN A 211 -11.49 10.37 -17.24
C GLN A 211 -12.79 9.83 -16.63
N ALA A 212 -12.94 9.87 -15.30
CA ALA A 212 -14.22 9.63 -14.67
C ALA A 212 -15.21 10.77 -14.98
N GLU A 213 -16.47 10.45 -15.26
CA GLU A 213 -17.43 11.44 -15.74
C GLU A 213 -18.84 11.27 -15.17
N LYS A 214 -19.44 12.39 -14.74
CA LYS A 214 -20.81 12.43 -14.18
C LYS A 214 -21.87 12.60 -15.26
N ARG A 215 -22.99 11.91 -15.12
CA ARG A 215 -24.15 12.00 -16.03
C ARG A 215 -25.46 11.95 -15.25
N THR A 216 -26.49 12.58 -15.81
CA THR A 216 -27.86 12.49 -15.27
C THR A 216 -28.65 11.49 -16.09
N ILE A 217 -29.37 10.59 -15.42
CA ILE A 217 -30.24 9.62 -16.08
C ILE A 217 -31.48 10.31 -16.63
N THR A 218 -31.73 10.21 -17.94
CA THR A 218 -32.93 10.75 -18.59
C THR A 218 -34.02 9.71 -18.83
N ALA A 219 -33.65 8.43 -18.93
CA ALA A 219 -34.57 7.29 -19.02
C ALA A 219 -33.87 5.96 -18.63
N ILE A 220 -34.65 5.00 -18.13
CA ILE A 220 -34.20 3.62 -17.84
C ILE A 220 -35.17 2.64 -18.49
N ARG A 221 -34.64 1.59 -19.12
CA ARG A 221 -35.41 0.47 -19.66
C ARG A 221 -34.71 -0.86 -19.40
N GLY A 222 -35.10 -1.55 -18.33
CA GLY A 222 -34.28 -2.67 -17.82
C GLY A 222 -32.95 -2.13 -17.31
N ASN A 223 -31.84 -2.69 -17.79
CA ASN A 223 -30.49 -2.20 -17.45
C ASN A 223 -29.90 -1.21 -18.48
N ALA A 224 -30.71 -0.80 -19.47
CA ALA A 224 -30.32 0.23 -20.43
C ALA A 224 -30.61 1.61 -19.84
N ILE A 225 -29.57 2.43 -19.71
CA ILE A 225 -29.64 3.79 -19.18
C ILE A 225 -29.41 4.79 -20.31
N THR A 226 -30.29 5.79 -20.42
CA THR A 226 -30.10 6.95 -21.31
C THR A 226 -29.61 8.14 -20.51
N LEU A 227 -28.59 8.81 -21.03
CA LEU A 227 -27.86 9.91 -20.39
C LEU A 227 -28.36 11.27 -20.91
N ASP A 228 -28.12 12.32 -20.15
CA ASP A 228 -28.45 13.72 -20.49
C ASP A 228 -27.53 14.30 -21.58
N LYS A 229 -26.26 13.88 -21.58
CA LYS A 229 -25.23 14.31 -22.52
C LYS A 229 -24.34 13.14 -22.95
N PRO A 230 -23.73 13.18 -24.16
CA PRO A 230 -22.86 12.11 -24.63
C PRO A 230 -21.64 11.92 -23.73
N LEU A 231 -21.12 10.70 -23.65
CA LEU A 231 -19.85 10.41 -22.98
C LEU A 231 -18.68 11.08 -23.69
N GLU A 232 -17.68 11.56 -22.95
CA GLU A 232 -16.47 12.15 -23.54
C GLU A 232 -15.44 11.06 -23.83
N TYR A 233 -15.36 10.07 -22.95
CA TYR A 233 -14.41 8.97 -23.04
C TYR A 233 -15.08 7.64 -23.35
N MET A 234 -14.29 6.68 -23.84
CA MET A 234 -14.68 5.28 -23.85
C MET A 234 -14.49 4.70 -22.44
N HIS A 235 -15.51 3.99 -21.96
CA HIS A 235 -15.45 3.19 -20.75
C HIS A 235 -15.60 1.71 -21.11
N PHE A 236 -14.56 0.94 -20.82
CA PHE A 236 -14.46 -0.47 -21.20
C PHE A 236 -15.47 -1.30 -20.41
N GLY A 237 -16.10 -2.28 -21.07
CA GLY A 237 -17.24 -3.00 -20.49
C GLY A 237 -17.20 -4.49 -20.79
N GLU A 238 -16.02 -5.10 -20.86
CA GLU A 238 -15.84 -6.52 -21.13
C GLU A 238 -14.87 -7.19 -20.14
N ILE A 239 -15.02 -8.52 -19.97
CA ILE A 239 -14.03 -9.36 -19.30
C ILE A 239 -13.10 -9.92 -20.37
N THR A 240 -11.80 -9.69 -20.25
CA THR A 240 -10.82 -10.09 -21.27
C THR A 240 -9.74 -10.98 -20.67
N PHE A 241 -9.47 -12.11 -21.33
CA PHE A 241 -8.52 -13.13 -20.87
C PHE A 241 -8.74 -13.67 -19.44
N GLY A 242 -9.91 -13.42 -18.83
CA GLY A 242 -10.21 -13.76 -17.44
C GLY A 242 -9.92 -12.65 -16.42
N VAL A 243 -9.64 -11.43 -16.87
CA VAL A 243 -9.56 -10.20 -16.06
C VAL A 243 -10.83 -9.39 -16.29
N ASP A 244 -11.53 -9.04 -15.21
CA ASP A 244 -12.72 -8.20 -15.27
C ASP A 244 -12.33 -6.72 -15.27
N GLU A 245 -12.32 -6.11 -16.45
CA GLU A 245 -11.97 -4.70 -16.65
C GLU A 245 -13.20 -3.84 -16.95
N ARG A 246 -14.40 -4.33 -16.63
CA ARG A 246 -15.66 -3.59 -16.82
C ARG A 246 -15.69 -2.39 -15.89
N GLY A 247 -15.79 -1.19 -16.45
CA GLY A 247 -15.86 0.06 -15.71
C GLY A 247 -17.07 0.13 -14.79
N GLU A 248 -16.83 0.62 -13.59
CA GLU A 248 -17.83 0.83 -12.56
C GLU A 248 -18.70 2.05 -12.88
N VAL A 249 -19.99 1.93 -12.55
CA VAL A 249 -20.98 3.00 -12.62
C VAL A 249 -21.57 3.17 -11.22
N GLY A 250 -21.25 4.28 -10.57
CA GLY A 250 -21.72 4.61 -9.22
C GLY A 250 -22.93 5.53 -9.23
N LEU A 251 -23.92 5.25 -8.39
CA LEU A 251 -25.07 6.12 -8.13
C LEU A 251 -24.68 7.16 -7.08
N LEU A 252 -24.69 8.44 -7.44
CA LEU A 252 -24.35 9.54 -6.53
C LEU A 252 -25.58 10.07 -5.79
N THR A 253 -26.76 10.03 -6.41
CA THR A 253 -27.98 10.58 -5.81
C THR A 253 -28.55 9.71 -4.69
N ARG A 254 -28.87 10.32 -3.56
CA ARG A 254 -29.74 9.73 -2.52
C ARG A 254 -30.87 10.69 -2.16
N ASN A 255 -31.94 10.15 -1.57
CA ASN A 255 -33.07 10.97 -1.14
C ASN A 255 -32.80 11.68 0.20
N ILE A 256 -31.90 11.16 1.03
CA ILE A 256 -31.36 11.89 2.19
C ILE A 256 -29.99 12.43 1.80
N ARG A 257 -29.81 13.76 1.89
CA ARG A 257 -28.55 14.44 1.59
C ARG A 257 -28.09 15.25 2.79
N ILE A 258 -26.82 15.08 3.16
CA ILE A 258 -26.14 15.96 4.11
C ILE A 258 -25.00 16.62 3.35
N GLN A 259 -24.92 17.94 3.46
CA GLN A 259 -23.93 18.69 2.71
C GLN A 259 -23.44 19.91 3.47
N ALA A 260 -22.22 20.34 3.17
CA ALA A 260 -21.82 21.71 3.43
C ALA A 260 -22.46 22.70 2.44
N SER A 261 -22.57 23.96 2.82
CA SER A 261 -22.81 25.07 1.87
C SER A 261 -21.68 25.21 0.82
N ASP A 262 -21.98 25.89 -0.28
CA ASP A 262 -21.15 25.90 -1.51
C ASP A 262 -19.76 26.52 -1.34
N ASP A 263 -19.52 27.30 -0.28
CA ASP A 263 -18.20 27.81 0.06
C ASP A 263 -17.16 26.70 0.27
N ALA A 264 -17.59 25.51 0.73
CA ALA A 264 -16.73 24.35 0.97
C ALA A 264 -15.98 23.87 -0.27
N GLU A 265 -16.50 24.12 -1.48
CA GLU A 265 -15.80 23.79 -2.74
C GLU A 265 -14.55 24.64 -2.96
N LYS A 266 -14.51 25.83 -2.36
CA LYS A 266 -13.39 26.77 -2.49
C LYS A 266 -12.46 26.70 -1.30
N THR A 267 -13.01 26.52 -0.10
CA THR A 267 -12.24 26.47 1.15
C THR A 267 -11.66 25.07 1.41
N TYR A 268 -12.19 24.02 0.76
CA TYR A 268 -11.91 22.61 1.08
C TYR A 268 -12.19 22.26 2.55
N PHE A 269 -13.06 23.05 3.19
CA PHE A 269 -13.50 22.87 4.56
C PHE A 269 -15.00 22.55 4.54
N GLY A 270 -15.33 21.28 4.43
CA GLY A 270 -16.70 20.76 4.38
C GLY A 270 -17.30 20.47 5.75
N GLY A 271 -18.50 19.91 5.76
CA GLY A 271 -19.15 19.49 7.00
C GLY A 271 -18.68 18.10 7.45
N HIS A 272 -18.94 17.70 8.70
CA HIS A 272 -18.65 16.32 9.14
C HIS A 272 -19.82 15.71 9.91
N ILE A 273 -19.68 14.41 10.21
CA ILE A 273 -20.48 13.72 11.23
C ILE A 273 -19.49 13.10 12.19
N MET A 274 -19.55 13.48 13.48
CA MET A 274 -18.65 12.98 14.51
C MET A 274 -19.47 12.31 15.62
N ALA A 275 -19.08 11.09 16.00
CA ALA A 275 -19.77 10.31 17.02
C ALA A 275 -18.82 9.90 18.14
N MET A 276 -19.17 10.26 19.38
CA MET A 276 -18.37 10.02 20.59
C MET A 276 -19.20 9.38 21.71
N LEU A 277 -18.52 8.85 22.74
CA LEU A 277 -19.14 8.26 23.95
C LEU A 277 -20.19 7.18 23.66
N GLN A 278 -19.79 6.05 23.06
CA GLN A 278 -20.70 4.91 22.77
C GLN A 278 -21.99 5.35 22.05
N SER A 279 -21.91 6.34 21.16
CA SER A 279 -23.04 6.77 20.34
C SER A 279 -23.56 5.63 19.46
N ASP A 280 -24.87 5.66 19.21
CA ASP A 280 -25.56 4.71 18.34
C ASP A 280 -25.85 5.37 16.98
N VAL A 281 -25.11 5.00 15.94
CA VAL A 281 -25.17 5.67 14.63
C VAL A 281 -25.46 4.65 13.54
N HIS A 282 -26.58 4.85 12.85
CA HIS A 282 -27.01 4.06 11.70
C HIS A 282 -27.26 5.00 10.52
N ILE A 283 -26.45 4.87 9.49
CA ILE A 283 -26.54 5.67 8.25
C ILE A 283 -26.57 4.71 7.08
N SER A 284 -27.67 4.71 6.32
CA SER A 284 -27.85 3.91 5.12
C SER A 284 -28.60 4.70 4.05
N GLY A 285 -28.17 4.59 2.79
CA GLY A 285 -28.80 5.28 1.67
C GLY A 285 -28.74 6.81 1.77
N VAL A 286 -27.66 7.37 2.31
CA VAL A 286 -27.45 8.83 2.48
C VAL A 286 -26.35 9.34 1.56
N GLU A 287 -26.58 10.50 0.93
CA GLU A 287 -25.59 11.22 0.12
C GLU A 287 -24.87 12.23 1.02
N LEU A 288 -23.55 12.16 1.03
CA LEU A 288 -22.68 13.11 1.70
C LEU A 288 -21.95 13.93 0.64
N SER A 289 -22.18 15.25 0.60
CA SER A 289 -21.64 16.13 -0.44
C SER A 289 -20.89 17.29 0.19
N ARG A 290 -19.66 17.57 -0.26
CA ARG A 290 -18.77 18.60 0.33
C ARG A 290 -18.59 18.39 1.83
N MET A 291 -18.20 17.17 2.21
CA MET A 291 -17.94 16.81 3.60
C MET A 291 -16.42 16.62 3.83
N GLY A 292 -15.99 16.62 5.09
CA GLY A 292 -14.61 16.55 5.55
C GLY A 292 -14.07 17.93 5.97
N GLN A 293 -13.39 18.00 7.11
CA GLN A 293 -12.82 19.23 7.66
C GLN A 293 -11.29 19.27 7.55
N ASP A 294 -10.75 20.48 7.56
CA ASP A 294 -9.31 20.80 7.58
C ASP A 294 -8.55 20.44 6.30
N THR A 295 -8.79 21.17 5.19
CA THR A 295 -8.11 21.12 3.87
C THR A 295 -7.79 19.75 3.20
N TYR A 296 -8.14 18.60 3.79
CA TYR A 296 -7.70 17.26 3.37
C TYR A 296 -8.81 16.22 3.58
N SER A 297 -9.81 16.27 2.70
CA SER A 297 -11.05 15.50 2.76
C SER A 297 -10.85 13.98 2.82
N ARG A 298 -11.14 13.40 3.99
CA ARG A 298 -11.38 11.96 4.11
C ARG A 298 -12.80 11.63 3.66
N CYS A 299 -13.01 10.49 3.02
CA CYS A 299 -14.35 9.97 2.76
C CYS A 299 -14.94 9.37 4.04
N VAL A 300 -14.18 8.46 4.64
CA VAL A 300 -14.52 7.75 5.88
C VAL A 300 -13.25 7.60 6.68
N THR A 301 -13.23 8.16 7.89
CA THR A 301 -12.15 7.99 8.86
C THR A 301 -12.63 7.03 9.95
N VAL A 302 -11.88 5.95 10.18
CA VAL A 302 -11.99 5.14 11.39
C VAL A 302 -10.79 5.51 12.26
N HIS A 303 -11.08 6.13 13.40
CA HIS A 303 -10.06 6.67 14.30
C HIS A 303 -10.29 6.11 15.70
N GLY A 304 -9.31 5.38 16.23
CA GLY A 304 -9.38 4.80 17.58
C GLY A 304 -10.56 3.85 17.81
N THR A 305 -11.18 3.35 16.74
CA THR A 305 -12.43 2.59 16.77
C THR A 305 -12.22 1.23 16.14
N ASN A 306 -12.86 0.21 16.73
CA ASN A 306 -12.72 -1.20 16.34
C ASN A 306 -14.10 -1.80 16.02
N ASN A 307 -14.11 -2.86 15.22
CA ASN A 307 -15.32 -3.63 14.87
C ASN A 307 -16.43 -2.84 14.14
N VAL A 308 -16.08 -1.77 13.42
CA VAL A 308 -17.06 -1.05 12.59
C VAL A 308 -17.26 -1.73 11.24
N ARG A 309 -18.44 -1.56 10.65
CA ARG A 309 -18.73 -1.99 9.27
C ARG A 309 -18.93 -0.76 8.39
N VAL A 310 -18.10 -0.64 7.37
CA VAL A 310 -18.18 0.38 6.30
C VAL A 310 -18.46 -0.35 5.00
N GLU A 311 -19.67 -0.22 4.48
CA GLU A 311 -20.07 -0.99 3.31
C GLU A 311 -20.92 -0.27 2.28
N ASN A 312 -20.85 -0.75 1.04
CA ASN A 312 -21.69 -0.31 -0.08
C ASN A 312 -21.62 1.20 -0.35
N ASN A 313 -20.51 1.86 -0.01
CA ASN A 313 -20.34 3.29 -0.22
C ASN A 313 -19.81 3.57 -1.63
N VAL A 314 -20.30 4.66 -2.25
CA VAL A 314 -19.70 5.25 -3.46
C VAL A 314 -19.13 6.60 -3.07
N THR A 315 -17.83 6.77 -3.27
CA THR A 315 -17.14 8.03 -3.03
C THR A 315 -16.56 8.53 -4.36
N PHE A 316 -16.63 9.83 -4.59
CA PHE A 316 -16.22 10.40 -5.85
C PHE A 316 -15.50 11.73 -5.65
N ASN A 317 -14.40 11.92 -6.37
CA ASN A 317 -13.71 13.19 -6.52
C ASN A 317 -13.17 13.75 -5.19
N THR A 318 -12.55 12.88 -4.40
CA THR A 318 -12.00 13.18 -3.08
C THR A 318 -10.59 13.78 -3.18
N VAL A 319 -10.26 14.73 -2.31
CA VAL A 319 -8.90 15.28 -2.17
C VAL A 319 -8.27 14.74 -0.89
N GLY A 320 -7.07 14.16 -0.97
CA GLY A 320 -6.44 13.43 0.15
C GLY A 320 -6.76 11.94 0.13
N HIS A 321 -6.51 11.23 1.24
CA HIS A 321 -6.90 9.84 1.38
C HIS A 321 -8.42 9.68 1.50
N CYS A 322 -9.00 8.57 1.06
CA CYS A 322 -10.47 8.38 1.08
C CYS A 322 -10.97 7.51 2.25
N PHE A 323 -10.85 6.18 2.19
CA PHE A 323 -11.14 5.28 3.31
C PHE A 323 -9.88 5.16 4.18
N PHE A 324 -9.93 5.65 5.41
CA PHE A 324 -8.74 6.00 6.17
C PHE A 324 -8.77 5.41 7.58
N LEU A 325 -7.84 4.50 7.88
CA LEU A 325 -7.50 4.10 9.25
C LEU A 325 -6.40 5.01 9.79
N GLU A 326 -6.63 5.70 10.89
CA GLU A 326 -5.79 6.84 11.27
C GLU A 326 -4.49 6.42 11.96
N ASP A 327 -4.56 5.74 13.09
CA ASP A 327 -3.42 5.65 14.01
C ASP A 327 -2.79 4.26 14.14
N GLY A 328 -3.35 3.24 13.51
CA GLY A 328 -2.82 1.89 13.53
C GLY A 328 -3.27 1.06 14.74
N VAL A 329 -4.21 1.57 15.54
CA VAL A 329 -4.88 0.82 16.62
C VAL A 329 -6.18 0.15 16.16
N GLU A 330 -6.68 0.52 14.99
CA GLU A 330 -7.99 0.14 14.47
C GLU A 330 -7.98 -1.31 13.96
N THR A 331 -8.73 -2.18 14.62
CA THR A 331 -8.78 -3.64 14.36
C THR A 331 -10.21 -4.16 14.26
N GLY A 332 -10.36 -5.32 13.61
CA GLY A 332 -11.64 -6.02 13.46
C GLY A 332 -12.67 -5.29 12.59
N ASN A 333 -12.28 -4.21 11.91
CA ASN A 333 -13.18 -3.43 11.06
C ASN A 333 -13.44 -4.16 9.74
N GLN A 334 -14.64 -3.97 9.21
CA GLN A 334 -15.09 -4.58 7.96
C GLN A 334 -15.32 -3.49 6.92
N ILE A 335 -14.45 -3.44 5.91
CA ILE A 335 -14.52 -2.52 4.78
C ILE A 335 -14.94 -3.36 3.56
N VAL A 336 -16.22 -3.32 3.20
CA VAL A 336 -16.83 -4.29 2.27
C VAL A 336 -17.58 -3.61 1.14
N HIS A 337 -17.30 -3.98 -0.11
CA HIS A 337 -18.08 -3.56 -1.28
C HIS A 337 -18.16 -2.03 -1.49
N ASN A 338 -17.10 -1.31 -1.11
CA ASN A 338 -17.01 0.13 -1.31
C ASN A 338 -16.33 0.45 -2.65
N LEU A 339 -16.81 1.50 -3.31
CA LEU A 339 -16.28 2.01 -4.57
C LEU A 339 -15.75 3.42 -4.35
N GLY A 340 -14.44 3.61 -4.51
CA GLY A 340 -13.82 4.93 -4.54
C GLY A 340 -13.38 5.31 -5.95
N ILE A 341 -13.85 6.46 -6.43
CA ILE A 341 -13.57 6.97 -7.77
C ILE A 341 -12.87 8.32 -7.67
N GLN A 342 -11.75 8.47 -8.40
CA GLN A 342 -11.02 9.73 -8.53
C GLN A 342 -10.57 10.32 -7.18
N THR A 343 -9.64 9.62 -6.51
CA THR A 343 -8.93 10.12 -5.32
C THR A 343 -7.74 10.97 -5.77
N LYS A 344 -7.63 12.21 -5.28
CA LYS A 344 -6.72 13.21 -5.85
C LYS A 344 -5.79 13.82 -4.82
N CYS A 345 -4.58 14.12 -5.25
CA CYS A 345 -3.71 15.06 -4.57
C CYS A 345 -4.34 16.47 -4.49
N HIS A 346 -3.80 17.31 -3.62
CA HIS A 346 -4.29 18.68 -3.46
C HIS A 346 -4.00 19.54 -4.72
N PRO A 347 -4.99 20.29 -5.24
CA PRO A 347 -4.85 21.00 -6.52
C PRO A 347 -4.00 22.31 -6.49
N ASP A 348 -3.55 22.79 -5.34
CA ASP A 348 -3.01 24.15 -5.16
C ASP A 348 -1.49 24.24 -5.40
N GLY A 349 -1.00 23.53 -6.42
CA GLY A 349 0.43 23.49 -6.74
C GLY A 349 1.29 22.74 -5.73
N LYS A 350 0.68 21.96 -4.82
CA LYS A 350 1.41 21.06 -3.92
C LYS A 350 1.99 19.87 -4.72
N PRO A 351 3.25 19.44 -4.49
CA PRO A 351 3.87 18.38 -5.29
C PRO A 351 3.16 17.02 -5.11
N CYS A 352 2.41 16.58 -6.12
CA CYS A 352 1.80 15.25 -6.16
C CYS A 352 2.82 14.28 -6.78
N VAL A 353 3.79 13.84 -5.98
CA VAL A 353 4.93 13.07 -6.49
C VAL A 353 4.87 11.65 -5.95
N PRO A 354 4.94 10.62 -6.81
CA PRO A 354 5.02 9.25 -6.38
C PRO A 354 6.27 8.96 -5.55
N THR A 355 6.10 8.07 -4.57
CA THR A 355 7.18 7.65 -3.67
C THR A 355 7.71 6.27 -4.01
N ASN A 356 7.04 5.56 -4.92
CA ASN A 356 7.49 4.29 -5.42
C ASN A 356 8.64 4.45 -6.42
N LEU A 357 9.42 3.39 -6.61
CA LEU A 357 10.40 3.36 -7.68
C LEU A 357 9.67 3.38 -9.02
N GLY A 358 9.96 4.39 -9.84
CA GLY A 358 9.51 4.54 -11.21
C GLY A 358 10.70 4.76 -12.15
N PRO A 359 10.45 4.81 -13.47
CA PRO A 359 11.50 5.07 -14.45
C PRO A 359 12.10 6.48 -14.30
N PHE A 360 13.44 6.57 -14.32
CA PHE A 360 14.22 7.79 -14.08
C PHE A 360 13.73 9.06 -14.81
N LEU A 361 13.30 8.95 -16.07
CA LEU A 361 12.94 10.13 -16.88
C LEU A 361 11.53 10.67 -16.64
N VAL A 362 10.69 9.96 -15.90
CA VAL A 362 9.27 10.35 -15.72
C VAL A 362 9.11 11.38 -14.59
N GLU A 363 9.95 11.31 -13.54
CA GLU A 363 9.90 12.21 -12.38
C GLU A 363 11.05 13.22 -12.37
N GLY A 364 11.25 13.94 -13.48
CA GLY A 364 12.24 15.03 -13.55
C GLY A 364 13.69 14.58 -13.40
N GLY A 365 14.00 13.32 -13.73
CA GLY A 365 15.34 12.75 -13.56
C GLY A 365 15.58 12.16 -12.16
N LYS A 366 14.57 11.54 -11.57
CA LYS A 366 14.65 10.81 -10.30
C LYS A 366 13.86 9.50 -10.43
N ASN A 367 14.27 8.47 -9.69
CA ASN A 367 13.53 7.21 -9.62
C ASN A 367 12.44 7.22 -8.54
N PHE A 368 12.56 8.11 -7.56
CA PHE A 368 11.55 8.38 -6.55
C PHE A 368 11.79 9.78 -5.96
N ASP A 369 10.75 10.40 -5.38
CA ASP A 369 10.88 11.67 -4.68
C ASP A 369 10.09 11.65 -3.37
N THR A 370 10.74 12.04 -2.28
CA THR A 370 10.14 12.13 -0.96
C THR A 370 9.72 13.54 -0.58
N SER A 371 9.98 14.54 -1.42
CA SER A 371 9.69 15.95 -1.13
C SER A 371 8.21 16.27 -0.97
N GLY A 372 7.31 15.43 -1.52
CA GLY A 372 5.86 15.55 -1.32
C GLY A 372 5.48 15.57 0.16
N GLN A 373 6.16 14.78 1.00
CA GLN A 373 5.89 14.70 2.43
C GLN A 373 6.46 15.88 3.25
N LEU A 374 7.23 16.76 2.60
CA LEU A 374 7.72 18.01 3.18
C LEU A 374 6.84 19.20 2.79
N ALA A 375 5.72 18.96 2.08
CA ALA A 375 4.80 20.03 1.72
C ALA A 375 4.28 20.71 3.01
N LYS A 376 4.30 22.03 3.00
CA LYS A 376 3.61 22.82 4.02
C LYS A 376 2.12 22.79 3.72
N ASP A 377 1.31 23.06 4.73
CA ASP A 377 -0.12 23.17 4.49
C ASP A 377 -0.89 21.92 4.90
N ILE A 378 -0.24 20.75 4.98
CA ILE A 378 -0.85 19.41 5.07
C ILE A 378 -1.15 18.96 6.50
N LEU A 379 -2.20 18.16 6.69
CA LEU A 379 -2.58 17.62 8.01
C LEU A 379 -1.60 16.52 8.44
N ILE A 380 -1.31 15.59 7.53
CA ILE A 380 -0.25 14.59 7.69
C ILE A 380 0.67 14.55 6.46
N PRO A 381 1.95 14.18 6.63
CA PRO A 381 2.92 14.14 5.54
C PRO A 381 2.49 13.32 4.30
N SER A 382 1.63 12.31 4.44
CA SER A 382 1.15 11.50 3.32
C SER A 382 0.01 12.11 2.51
N ASP A 383 -0.58 13.25 2.91
CA ASP A 383 -1.81 13.78 2.28
C ASP A 383 -1.67 14.15 0.81
N ASN A 384 -0.44 14.32 0.31
CA ASN A 384 -0.19 14.56 -1.11
C ASN A 384 0.42 13.34 -1.83
N ASN A 385 0.38 12.18 -1.16
CA ASN A 385 0.67 10.84 -1.64
C ASN A 385 -0.59 9.98 -1.47
N VAL A 386 -1.69 10.43 -2.08
CA VAL A 386 -3.03 9.96 -1.70
C VAL A 386 -3.28 8.48 -1.93
N SER A 387 -4.25 7.93 -1.20
CA SER A 387 -4.76 6.59 -1.48
C SER A 387 -6.26 6.49 -1.33
N THR A 388 -6.89 5.66 -2.16
CA THR A 388 -8.32 5.39 -2.02
C THR A 388 -8.58 4.61 -0.74
N PHE A 389 -7.74 3.62 -0.42
CA PHE A 389 -7.76 2.91 0.85
C PHE A 389 -6.41 3.08 1.56
N TRP A 390 -6.41 3.76 2.70
CA TRP A 390 -5.27 3.95 3.59
C TRP A 390 -5.42 3.05 4.82
N ILE A 391 -4.48 2.12 4.97
CA ILE A 391 -4.56 0.98 5.89
C ILE A 391 -3.33 1.01 6.81
N THR A 392 -3.50 1.41 8.06
CA THR A 392 -2.42 1.50 9.06
C THR A 392 -2.38 0.28 9.98
N ASN A 393 -3.38 -0.60 9.94
CA ASN A 393 -3.39 -1.86 10.68
C ASN A 393 -3.94 -2.99 9.80
N PRO A 394 -3.21 -4.11 9.64
CA PRO A 394 -3.60 -5.18 8.73
C PRO A 394 -4.70 -6.10 9.29
N ASP A 395 -4.99 -6.06 10.59
CA ASP A 395 -6.01 -6.90 11.25
C ASP A 395 -7.43 -6.35 11.04
N ASN A 396 -7.83 -6.28 9.77
CA ASN A 396 -9.13 -5.81 9.30
C ASN A 396 -9.56 -6.64 8.07
N ILE A 397 -10.84 -6.55 7.71
CA ILE A 397 -11.42 -7.23 6.53
C ILE A 397 -11.60 -6.21 5.41
N TYR A 398 -10.94 -6.44 4.28
CA TYR A 398 -11.13 -5.72 3.02
C TYR A 398 -11.66 -6.68 1.96
N ARG A 399 -12.96 -6.57 1.65
CA ARG A 399 -13.63 -7.47 0.72
C ARG A 399 -14.36 -6.75 -0.39
N ASP A 400 -14.12 -7.18 -1.64
CA ASP A 400 -14.87 -6.74 -2.83
C ASP A 400 -14.93 -5.21 -3.02
N ASN A 401 -13.91 -4.49 -2.55
CA ASN A 401 -13.80 -3.04 -2.72
C ASN A 401 -13.13 -2.69 -4.06
N VAL A 402 -13.42 -1.51 -4.58
CA VAL A 402 -12.84 -1.02 -5.83
C VAL A 402 -12.18 0.34 -5.62
N ALA A 403 -10.89 0.44 -5.96
CA ALA A 403 -10.16 1.69 -6.11
C ALA A 403 -10.04 2.03 -7.60
N ALA A 404 -10.93 2.89 -8.08
CA ALA A 404 -11.10 3.25 -9.49
C ALA A 404 -10.59 4.67 -9.76
N GLY A 405 -9.27 4.79 -9.87
CA GLY A 405 -8.59 6.04 -10.16
C GLY A 405 -8.16 6.81 -8.92
N SER A 406 -6.91 6.65 -8.55
CA SER A 406 -6.19 7.45 -7.56
C SER A 406 -5.01 8.13 -8.26
N ASP A 407 -4.75 9.40 -7.96
CA ASP A 407 -3.55 10.08 -8.48
C ASP A 407 -2.26 9.33 -8.07
N GLN A 408 -2.31 8.55 -6.99
CA GLN A 408 -1.18 7.81 -6.45
C GLN A 408 -1.58 6.34 -6.23
N ILE A 409 -2.00 5.95 -5.02
CA ILE A 409 -2.14 4.53 -4.66
C ILE A 409 -3.62 4.11 -4.59
N GLY A 410 -3.97 2.92 -5.08
CA GLY A 410 -5.29 2.33 -4.88
C GLY A 410 -5.49 1.89 -3.43
N PHE A 411 -4.78 0.83 -3.04
CA PHE A 411 -4.74 0.29 -1.67
C PHE A 411 -3.34 0.44 -1.07
N TRP A 412 -3.22 1.12 0.07
CA TRP A 412 -1.96 1.33 0.76
C TRP A 412 -2.00 0.73 2.18
N PHE A 413 -1.34 -0.40 2.36
CA PHE A 413 -0.91 -0.91 3.67
C PHE A 413 0.29 -0.12 4.18
N ALA A 414 0.01 1.09 4.67
CA ALA A 414 0.97 2.01 5.25
C ALA A 414 1.17 1.67 6.74
N LEU A 415 1.82 0.54 7.03
CA LEU A 415 1.89 -0.01 8.38
C LEU A 415 3.00 0.67 9.22
N PRO A 416 2.66 1.41 10.30
CA PRO A 416 3.66 1.90 11.22
C PRO A 416 4.20 0.77 12.11
N GLU A 417 5.35 0.99 12.74
CA GLU A 417 5.92 0.01 13.67
C GLU A 417 5.08 -0.13 14.96
N HIS A 418 4.63 1.02 15.47
CA HIS A 418 3.69 1.17 16.57
C HIS A 418 2.65 2.20 16.19
N PRO A 419 1.50 2.28 16.88
CA PRO A 419 0.52 3.31 16.66
C PRO A 419 1.12 4.73 16.66
N THR A 420 0.62 5.57 15.76
CA THR A 420 1.04 6.97 15.60
C THR A 420 -0.03 7.93 16.11
N GLY A 421 0.15 9.23 15.85
CA GLY A 421 -0.88 10.26 16.08
C GLY A 421 -1.38 10.32 17.52
N ALA A 422 -2.70 10.27 17.73
CA ALA A 422 -3.31 10.44 19.04
C ALA A 422 -3.03 9.26 20.00
N PHE A 423 -2.61 8.11 19.45
CA PHE A 423 -2.28 6.90 20.19
C PHE A 423 -0.78 6.69 20.42
N ASP A 424 0.09 7.57 19.92
CA ASP A 424 1.53 7.52 20.19
C ASP A 424 1.82 7.69 21.70
N GLY A 425 2.60 6.77 22.26
CA GLY A 425 3.00 6.75 23.67
C GLY A 425 1.89 6.55 24.70
N LYS A 426 0.66 6.20 24.28
CA LYS A 426 -0.44 5.85 25.19
C LYS A 426 -0.19 4.51 25.87
N GLU A 427 -0.82 4.32 27.03
CA GLU A 427 -0.78 3.02 27.73
C GLU A 427 -1.33 1.92 26.81
N GLY A 428 -0.58 0.83 26.66
CA GLY A 428 -0.91 -0.29 25.78
C GLY A 428 -0.51 -0.14 24.31
N SER A 429 -0.19 1.07 23.80
CA SER A 429 0.17 1.22 22.38
C SER A 429 1.53 0.62 22.02
N GLY A 430 2.46 0.53 22.99
CA GLY A 430 3.75 -0.15 22.82
C GLY A 430 3.66 -1.67 22.60
N ASP A 431 2.51 -2.28 22.90
CA ASP A 431 2.26 -3.71 22.65
C ASP A 431 1.52 -3.95 21.32
N ILE A 432 1.20 -2.89 20.57
CA ILE A 432 0.56 -2.98 19.25
C ILE A 432 1.64 -2.85 18.18
N TRP A 433 1.72 -3.84 17.28
CA TRP A 433 2.78 -3.95 16.27
C TRP A 433 2.22 -4.16 14.85
N PRO A 434 1.67 -3.13 14.17
CA PRO A 434 1.01 -3.32 12.88
C PRO A 434 1.88 -4.01 11.82
N ARG A 435 3.19 -3.77 11.79
CA ARG A 435 4.15 -4.46 10.89
C ARG A 435 4.35 -5.95 11.16
N ARG A 436 3.92 -6.44 12.33
CA ARG A 436 4.02 -7.85 12.76
C ARG A 436 2.67 -8.53 12.90
N THR A 437 1.60 -7.75 12.88
CA THR A 437 0.23 -8.25 12.97
C THR A 437 -0.15 -9.00 11.69
N PRO A 438 -0.72 -10.22 11.79
CA PRO A 438 -1.28 -10.92 10.63
C PRO A 438 -2.34 -10.10 9.90
N VAL A 439 -2.39 -10.21 8.57
CA VAL A 439 -3.49 -9.65 7.79
C VAL A 439 -4.77 -10.43 8.08
N GLY A 440 -5.84 -9.71 8.42
CA GLY A 440 -7.16 -10.31 8.68
C GLY A 440 -7.76 -10.96 7.43
N GLU A 441 -8.30 -10.15 6.52
CA GLU A 441 -8.71 -10.60 5.19
C GLU A 441 -8.47 -9.51 4.14
N PHE A 442 -7.86 -9.88 3.01
CA PHE A 442 -7.84 -9.05 1.81
C PHE A 442 -8.24 -9.90 0.60
N LYS A 443 -9.49 -9.75 0.15
CA LYS A 443 -10.08 -10.65 -0.86
C LYS A 443 -11.00 -9.95 -1.86
N GLY A 444 -10.88 -10.27 -3.15
CA GLY A 444 -11.82 -9.83 -4.18
C GLY A 444 -11.74 -8.35 -4.54
N ASN A 445 -10.75 -7.62 -3.99
CA ASN A 445 -10.59 -6.20 -4.24
C ASN A 445 -10.07 -5.93 -5.66
N THR A 446 -10.40 -4.77 -6.22
CA THR A 446 -9.96 -4.32 -7.55
C THR A 446 -9.30 -2.95 -7.46
N ALA A 447 -8.14 -2.76 -8.09
CA ALA A 447 -7.48 -1.45 -8.19
C ALA A 447 -7.08 -1.14 -9.64
N HIS A 448 -7.57 -0.04 -10.19
CA HIS A 448 -7.17 0.37 -11.53
C HIS A 448 -7.12 1.87 -11.74
N SER A 449 -6.48 2.27 -12.83
CA SER A 449 -6.33 3.68 -13.22
C SER A 449 -5.57 4.51 -12.19
N ASN A 450 -4.70 3.88 -11.38
CA ASN A 450 -3.88 4.54 -10.36
C ASN A 450 -2.45 4.79 -10.87
N PHE A 451 -1.60 5.43 -10.05
CA PHE A 451 -0.15 5.29 -10.24
C PHE A 451 0.29 3.87 -9.86
N ASP A 452 0.00 3.43 -8.63
CA ASP A 452 0.21 2.06 -8.15
C ASP A 452 -1.11 1.44 -7.64
N GLY A 453 -1.37 0.17 -7.97
CA GLY A 453 -2.60 -0.53 -7.58
C GLY A 453 -2.64 -0.90 -6.09
N LEU A 454 -1.64 -1.66 -5.63
CA LEU A 454 -1.45 -2.07 -4.24
C LEU A 454 -0.04 -1.70 -3.76
N MET A 455 0.06 -1.13 -2.56
CA MET A 455 1.30 -0.77 -1.88
C MET A 455 1.31 -1.39 -0.47
N LEU A 456 2.23 -2.33 -0.21
CA LEU A 456 2.54 -2.87 1.13
C LEU A 456 3.98 -2.49 1.49
N ASP A 457 4.20 -1.21 1.76
CA ASP A 457 5.49 -0.63 2.16
C ASP A 457 5.23 0.81 2.66
N ARG A 458 6.29 1.54 3.00
CA ARG A 458 6.24 2.99 3.23
C ARG A 458 5.27 3.39 4.33
N GLY A 459 5.29 2.70 5.46
CA GLY A 459 4.48 3.05 6.62
C GLY A 459 4.92 4.36 7.31
N PRO A 460 4.01 5.04 8.03
CA PRO A 460 4.33 6.25 8.76
C PRO A 460 5.25 5.98 9.94
N ARG A 461 6.04 6.99 10.29
CA ARG A 461 6.88 7.08 11.49
C ARG A 461 6.17 7.93 12.55
N PRO A 462 6.67 7.95 13.80
CA PRO A 462 6.11 8.82 14.85
C PRO A 462 6.09 10.31 14.49
N ASP A 463 6.99 10.79 13.63
CA ASP A 463 7.00 12.18 13.14
C ASP A 463 6.03 12.45 11.97
N GLY A 464 5.20 11.46 11.62
CA GLY A 464 4.24 11.49 10.52
C GLY A 464 4.85 11.28 9.12
N THR A 465 6.17 11.40 8.97
CA THR A 465 6.85 11.10 7.71
C THR A 465 6.79 9.61 7.44
N PHE A 466 6.81 9.20 6.17
CA PHE A 466 6.69 7.80 5.80
C PHE A 466 7.98 7.31 5.14
N ALA A 467 8.30 6.04 5.37
CA ALA A 467 9.53 5.45 4.86
C ALA A 467 9.43 3.95 4.73
N THR A 468 10.32 3.39 3.92
CA THR A 468 10.45 1.95 3.71
C THR A 468 10.39 1.18 5.02
N GLY A 469 9.52 0.19 5.07
CA GLY A 469 9.27 -0.61 6.26
C GLY A 469 8.45 -1.83 5.89
N GLY A 470 9.08 -3.00 5.91
CA GLY A 470 8.42 -4.23 5.49
C GLY A 470 7.49 -4.81 6.54
N HIS A 471 6.54 -5.62 6.06
CA HIS A 471 5.61 -6.39 6.87
C HIS A 471 6.08 -7.84 7.01
N ILE A 472 6.07 -8.37 8.23
CA ILE A 472 6.40 -9.77 8.51
C ILE A 472 5.45 -10.23 9.61
N ALA A 473 4.36 -10.90 9.23
CA ALA A 473 3.39 -11.40 10.19
C ALA A 473 4.03 -12.43 11.13
N LEU A 474 3.78 -12.28 12.44
CA LEU A 474 4.22 -13.20 13.49
C LEU A 474 3.00 -13.79 14.22
N ALA A 475 3.13 -15.02 14.71
CA ALA A 475 2.07 -15.68 15.48
C ALA A 475 1.75 -14.96 16.79
N ASP A 476 2.76 -14.33 17.38
CA ASP A 476 2.63 -13.34 18.44
C ASP A 476 3.34 -12.06 17.97
N PRO A 477 2.59 -11.00 17.59
CA PRO A 477 3.17 -9.75 17.11
C PRO A 477 4.08 -9.05 18.14
N THR A 478 3.89 -9.33 19.44
CA THR A 478 4.65 -8.69 20.52
C THR A 478 6.02 -9.32 20.75
N ASP A 479 6.21 -10.58 20.35
CA ASP A 479 7.50 -11.28 20.42
C ASP A 479 8.16 -11.35 19.05
N ALA A 480 9.23 -10.58 18.86
CA ALA A 480 10.01 -10.55 17.62
C ALA A 480 10.67 -11.91 17.25
N ASN A 481 10.72 -12.87 18.17
CA ASN A 481 11.23 -14.23 17.92
C ASN A 481 10.12 -15.25 17.70
N SER A 482 8.85 -14.82 17.74
CA SER A 482 7.71 -15.68 17.45
C SER A 482 7.77 -16.22 16.02
N ALA A 483 7.08 -17.32 15.79
CA ALA A 483 7.04 -17.96 14.47
C ALA A 483 6.44 -17.00 13.44
N GLN A 484 7.07 -16.90 12.27
CA GLN A 484 6.51 -16.17 11.14
C GLN A 484 5.26 -16.90 10.62
N VAL A 485 4.27 -16.12 10.20
CA VAL A 485 3.00 -16.60 9.64
C VAL A 485 2.87 -16.08 8.22
N GLU A 486 2.24 -16.86 7.35
CA GLU A 486 1.98 -16.42 5.98
C GLU A 486 0.94 -15.29 5.96
N THR A 487 1.25 -14.22 5.22
CA THR A 487 0.31 -13.17 4.87
C THR A 487 -0.35 -13.55 3.54
N VAL A 488 -1.68 -13.54 3.46
CA VAL A 488 -2.38 -13.95 2.23
C VAL A 488 -3.13 -12.77 1.60
N ILE A 489 -2.79 -12.45 0.35
CA ILE A 489 -3.52 -11.54 -0.52
C ILE A 489 -4.21 -12.38 -1.60
N GLN A 490 -5.54 -12.37 -1.64
CA GLN A 490 -6.31 -13.30 -2.45
C GLN A 490 -7.26 -12.61 -3.43
N ASP A 491 -7.43 -13.18 -4.62
CA ASP A 491 -8.44 -12.78 -5.62
C ASP A 491 -8.36 -11.28 -5.98
N PHE A 492 -7.17 -10.70 -5.97
CA PHE A 492 -6.95 -9.28 -6.25
C PHE A 492 -6.84 -9.04 -7.75
N THR A 493 -7.60 -8.07 -8.25
CA THR A 493 -7.57 -7.63 -9.64
C THR A 493 -6.90 -6.27 -9.76
N SER A 494 -5.90 -6.13 -10.63
CA SER A 494 -5.15 -4.89 -10.79
C SER A 494 -4.87 -4.58 -12.26
N TYR A 495 -5.38 -3.47 -12.78
CA TYR A 495 -5.17 -3.13 -14.19
C TYR A 495 -5.01 -1.64 -14.46
N LYS A 496 -4.43 -1.29 -15.61
CA LYS A 496 -4.29 0.11 -16.05
C LYS A 496 -3.67 1.05 -15.01
N ASN A 497 -2.78 0.55 -14.15
CA ASN A 497 -1.99 1.39 -13.27
C ASN A 497 -0.73 1.85 -14.02
N ARG A 498 -0.36 3.13 -13.85
CA ARG A 498 0.73 3.76 -14.61
C ARG A 498 2.08 3.13 -14.34
N ASN A 499 2.34 2.75 -13.09
CA ASN A 499 3.60 2.16 -12.65
C ASN A 499 3.39 0.67 -12.30
N GLY A 500 3.10 0.36 -11.04
CA GLY A 500 2.96 -0.99 -10.53
C GLY A 500 1.51 -1.45 -10.37
N GLY A 501 1.20 -2.66 -10.81
CA GLY A 501 0.00 -3.35 -10.38
C GLY A 501 0.05 -3.66 -8.88
N LEU A 502 1.23 -4.06 -8.41
CA LEU A 502 1.54 -4.37 -7.01
C LEU A 502 2.99 -3.97 -6.69
N TRP A 503 3.18 -3.30 -5.54
CA TRP A 503 4.45 -3.17 -4.84
C TRP A 503 4.28 -3.65 -3.40
N ALA A 504 5.19 -4.50 -2.94
CA ALA A 504 5.20 -4.96 -1.55
C ALA A 504 6.62 -5.04 -1.00
N ARG A 505 6.74 -4.99 0.32
CA ARG A 505 7.97 -5.25 1.06
C ARG A 505 7.65 -6.06 2.30
N GLY A 506 8.37 -7.16 2.50
CA GLY A 506 8.03 -8.08 3.57
C GLY A 506 8.62 -9.46 3.36
N GLU A 507 8.07 -10.43 4.08
CA GLU A 507 8.42 -11.84 3.96
C GLU A 507 7.21 -12.72 4.20
N MET A 508 7.25 -13.96 3.72
CA MET A 508 6.17 -14.93 3.88
C MET A 508 4.84 -14.47 3.24
N ASP A 509 4.89 -13.58 2.25
CA ASP A 509 3.70 -13.07 1.56
C ASP A 509 3.26 -14.01 0.42
N VAL A 510 2.04 -14.51 0.49
CA VAL A 510 1.42 -15.40 -0.49
C VAL A 510 0.32 -14.65 -1.24
N PHE A 511 0.51 -14.50 -2.55
CA PHE A 511 -0.46 -13.90 -3.46
C PHE A 511 -1.14 -15.00 -4.27
N LYS A 512 -2.45 -15.14 -4.10
CA LYS A 512 -3.23 -16.22 -4.68
C LYS A 512 -4.29 -15.71 -5.65
N ASN A 513 -4.32 -16.30 -6.85
CA ASN A 513 -5.30 -15.98 -7.89
C ASN A 513 -5.33 -14.49 -8.24
N LEU A 514 -4.16 -13.88 -8.42
CA LEU A 514 -4.05 -12.52 -8.94
C LEU A 514 -4.56 -12.45 -10.38
N ARG A 515 -5.20 -11.33 -10.73
CA ARG A 515 -5.64 -10.98 -12.09
C ARG A 515 -5.07 -9.63 -12.46
N VAL A 516 -3.96 -9.61 -13.18
CA VAL A 516 -3.17 -8.39 -13.43
C VAL A 516 -3.13 -8.09 -14.93
N ALA A 517 -3.49 -6.87 -15.36
CA ALA A 517 -3.53 -6.53 -16.79
C ALA A 517 -3.06 -5.10 -17.11
N ASP A 518 -2.41 -4.88 -18.24
CA ASP A 518 -2.07 -3.56 -18.79
C ASP A 518 -1.19 -2.65 -17.90
N ASN A 519 -0.69 -3.09 -16.74
CA ASN A 519 0.21 -2.27 -15.91
C ASN A 519 1.59 -2.16 -16.58
N ALA A 520 2.37 -1.10 -16.27
CA ALA A 520 3.75 -1.03 -16.75
C ALA A 520 4.58 -2.18 -16.16
N ILE A 521 4.39 -2.42 -14.88
CA ILE A 521 4.99 -3.48 -14.09
C ILE A 521 3.85 -4.21 -13.38
N GLY A 522 3.65 -5.49 -13.63
CA GLY A 522 2.54 -6.22 -13.02
C GLY A 522 2.75 -6.52 -11.53
N TYR A 523 3.97 -6.88 -11.13
CA TYR A 523 4.29 -7.27 -9.76
C TYR A 523 5.75 -7.01 -9.41
N THR A 524 5.96 -6.33 -8.28
CA THR A 524 7.26 -6.13 -7.62
C THR A 524 7.11 -6.39 -6.14
N HIS A 525 8.05 -7.12 -5.54
CA HIS A 525 8.08 -7.36 -4.10
C HIS A 525 9.51 -7.29 -3.61
N ALA A 526 9.76 -6.70 -2.44
CA ALA A 526 11.09 -6.52 -1.87
C ALA A 526 11.25 -7.25 -0.52
N SER A 527 12.42 -7.80 -0.25
CA SER A 527 12.76 -8.36 1.06
C SER A 527 12.84 -7.26 2.13
N ALA A 528 12.43 -7.63 3.34
CA ALA A 528 12.59 -6.85 4.55
C ALA A 528 13.52 -7.54 5.57
N ASN A 529 13.85 -8.82 5.34
CA ASN A 529 14.58 -9.67 6.26
C ASN A 529 15.47 -10.67 5.52
N PHE A 530 16.33 -10.14 4.67
CA PHE A 530 17.23 -10.87 3.77
C PHE A 530 17.78 -12.17 4.37
N GLY A 531 17.40 -13.30 3.77
CA GLY A 531 17.90 -14.62 4.12
C GLY A 531 17.33 -15.29 5.35
N ARG A 532 16.48 -14.63 6.13
CA ARG A 532 16.00 -15.20 7.40
C ARG A 532 14.67 -15.92 7.30
N SER A 533 13.92 -15.69 6.23
CA SER A 533 12.60 -16.26 6.02
C SER A 533 12.63 -17.38 4.98
N ALA A 534 11.62 -18.25 4.98
CA ALA A 534 11.55 -19.34 4.01
C ALA A 534 11.40 -18.83 2.57
N PHE A 535 10.73 -17.69 2.40
CA PHE A 535 10.59 -16.96 1.15
C PHE A 535 10.21 -15.50 1.42
N THR A 536 10.58 -14.62 0.48
CA THR A 536 10.12 -13.24 0.41
C THR A 536 8.67 -13.21 -0.05
N SER A 537 8.37 -13.83 -1.21
CA SER A 537 7.01 -13.92 -1.73
C SER A 537 6.74 -15.20 -2.53
N ARG A 538 5.46 -15.60 -2.56
CA ARG A 538 4.94 -16.66 -3.44
C ARG A 538 3.76 -16.15 -4.23
N VAL A 539 3.78 -16.34 -5.54
CA VAL A 539 2.65 -16.03 -6.42
C VAL A 539 2.12 -17.30 -7.03
N VAL A 540 0.87 -17.63 -6.71
CA VAL A 540 0.25 -18.90 -7.06
C VAL A 540 -1.07 -18.73 -7.81
N ASP A 541 -1.37 -19.64 -8.74
CA ASP A 541 -2.64 -19.72 -9.47
C ASP A 541 -3.05 -18.42 -10.18
N SER A 542 -2.09 -17.64 -10.65
CA SER A 542 -2.27 -16.23 -11.05
C SER A 542 -2.19 -15.99 -12.55
N LEU A 543 -2.77 -14.88 -13.01
CA LEU A 543 -2.82 -14.47 -14.41
C LEU A 543 -2.26 -13.06 -14.58
N PHE A 544 -1.31 -12.92 -15.51
CA PHE A 544 -0.74 -11.65 -15.94
C PHE A 544 -1.00 -11.43 -17.44
N VAL A 545 -1.56 -10.30 -17.80
CA VAL A 545 -1.87 -9.91 -19.18
C VAL A 545 -1.08 -8.65 -19.50
N GLY A 546 -0.14 -8.72 -20.43
CA GLY A 546 0.66 -7.57 -20.83
C GLY A 546 -0.20 -6.53 -21.53
N GLU A 547 -1.00 -7.00 -22.50
CA GLU A 547 -1.87 -6.14 -23.29
C GLU A 547 -3.24 -6.78 -23.47
N SER A 548 -4.25 -6.15 -22.87
CA SER A 548 -5.65 -6.57 -22.92
C SER A 548 -6.38 -5.97 -24.13
N ALA A 549 -7.66 -6.31 -24.29
CA ALA A 549 -8.56 -5.71 -25.28
C ALA A 549 -8.97 -4.26 -24.95
N ASN A 550 -8.75 -3.82 -23.70
CA ASN A 550 -8.97 -2.45 -23.28
C ASN A 550 -7.87 -1.54 -23.83
N ILE A 551 -8.13 -0.93 -24.98
CA ILE A 551 -7.20 0.00 -25.61
C ILE A 551 -7.12 1.37 -24.90
N GLY A 552 -8.01 1.64 -23.93
CA GLY A 552 -8.14 2.94 -23.30
C GLY A 552 -8.49 4.07 -24.26
N ASN A 553 -8.09 5.29 -23.92
CA ASN A 553 -8.37 6.53 -24.66
C ASN A 553 -7.03 7.16 -25.11
N PRO A 554 -6.41 6.68 -26.21
CA PRO A 554 -5.12 7.20 -26.70
C PRO A 554 -5.21 8.69 -27.04
N ARG A 555 -4.28 9.52 -26.53
CA ARG A 555 -4.29 10.99 -26.72
C ARG A 555 -2.97 11.56 -27.20
N THR A 556 -1.84 11.02 -26.75
CA THR A 556 -0.51 11.49 -27.19
C THR A 556 -0.22 11.01 -28.62
N PRO A 557 0.67 11.68 -29.38
CA PRO A 557 1.05 11.22 -30.72
C PRO A 557 1.55 9.76 -30.75
N GLN A 558 2.27 9.34 -29.70
CA GLN A 558 2.80 7.99 -29.53
C GLN A 558 1.67 6.97 -29.29
N GLU A 559 0.71 7.29 -28.42
CA GLU A 559 -0.46 6.44 -28.17
C GLU A 559 -1.36 6.34 -29.40
N VAL A 560 -1.59 7.44 -30.11
CA VAL A 560 -2.39 7.46 -31.35
C VAL A 560 -1.71 6.64 -32.45
N ALA A 561 -0.39 6.77 -32.60
CA ALA A 561 0.37 5.96 -33.55
C ALA A 561 0.35 4.47 -33.19
N TYR A 562 0.34 4.15 -31.90
CA TYR A 562 0.27 2.77 -31.43
C TYR A 562 -1.16 2.18 -31.47
N GLY A 563 -2.18 3.02 -31.31
CA GLY A 563 -3.60 2.63 -31.28
C GLY A 563 -4.15 2.30 -29.90
N ARG A 564 -3.40 2.55 -28.82
CA ARG A 564 -3.83 2.37 -27.43
C ARG A 564 -3.11 3.32 -26.48
N SER A 565 -3.71 3.56 -25.31
CA SER A 565 -3.05 4.30 -24.24
C SER A 565 -1.84 3.54 -23.69
N LEU A 566 -0.86 4.29 -23.20
CA LEU A 566 0.40 3.78 -22.68
C LEU A 566 0.49 4.07 -21.18
N PRO A 567 1.04 3.13 -20.37
CA PRO A 567 1.25 3.39 -18.95
C PRO A 567 2.19 4.58 -18.73
N GLU A 568 3.28 4.61 -19.52
CA GLU A 568 4.32 5.63 -19.51
C GLU A 568 4.35 6.42 -20.83
N PRO A 569 3.43 7.39 -21.03
CA PRO A 569 3.33 8.10 -22.31
C PRO A 569 4.56 8.96 -22.62
N GLN A 570 5.30 9.41 -21.60
CA GLN A 570 6.55 10.17 -21.75
C GLN A 570 7.74 9.27 -22.14
N LEU A 571 7.61 7.96 -21.90
CA LEU A 571 8.63 6.96 -22.16
C LEU A 571 8.00 5.78 -22.90
N ALA A 572 7.49 6.05 -24.10
CA ALA A 572 6.68 5.10 -24.87
C ALA A 572 7.37 3.75 -25.15
N ASP A 573 8.71 3.72 -25.10
CA ASP A 573 9.53 2.51 -25.26
C ASP A 573 9.84 1.77 -23.95
N PHE A 574 9.31 2.22 -22.80
CA PHE A 574 9.53 1.63 -21.48
C PHE A 574 9.14 0.14 -21.44
N PRO A 575 10.07 -0.81 -21.21
CA PRO A 575 9.79 -2.25 -21.30
C PRO A 575 8.79 -2.74 -20.25
N ILE A 576 7.57 -3.07 -20.69
CA ILE A 576 6.55 -3.62 -19.79
C ILE A 576 6.82 -5.08 -19.47
N ARG A 577 6.39 -5.47 -18.27
CA ARG A 577 6.60 -6.82 -17.73
C ARG A 577 5.53 -7.23 -16.74
N GLY A 578 5.22 -8.52 -16.74
CA GLY A 578 4.18 -9.08 -15.88
C GLY A 578 4.68 -9.29 -14.47
N TYR A 579 5.82 -9.95 -14.33
CA TYR A 579 6.46 -10.20 -13.05
C TYR A 579 7.91 -9.74 -13.10
N GLU A 580 8.36 -9.06 -12.05
CA GLU A 580 9.78 -8.84 -11.83
C GLU A 580 10.26 -9.39 -10.49
N PHE A 581 11.41 -10.08 -10.53
CA PHE A 581 12.12 -10.45 -9.31
C PHE A 581 12.84 -9.22 -8.73
N TYR A 582 12.74 -9.03 -7.41
CA TYR A 582 13.41 -7.96 -6.70
C TYR A 582 13.65 -8.35 -5.24
N ASP A 583 14.86 -8.20 -4.72
CA ASP A 583 15.27 -8.58 -3.35
C ASP A 583 14.94 -10.02 -2.85
N TYR A 584 15.99 -10.84 -2.81
CA TYR A 584 16.04 -12.17 -2.23
C TYR A 584 15.19 -13.29 -2.90
N ARG A 585 14.28 -13.99 -2.19
CA ARG A 585 13.73 -15.32 -2.56
C ARG A 585 12.25 -15.29 -2.94
N HIS A 586 11.92 -15.65 -4.16
CA HIS A 586 10.55 -15.70 -4.68
C HIS A 586 10.24 -17.06 -5.30
N ASP A 587 8.97 -17.49 -5.21
CA ASP A 587 8.48 -18.66 -5.94
C ASP A 587 7.24 -18.32 -6.76
N LEU A 588 7.24 -18.72 -8.04
CA LEU A 588 6.08 -18.61 -8.94
C LEU A 588 5.55 -20.01 -9.24
N ASP A 589 4.26 -20.21 -9.05
CA ASP A 589 3.64 -21.51 -9.27
C ASP A 589 2.28 -21.41 -9.97
N ASN A 590 2.11 -22.12 -11.08
CA ASN A 590 0.87 -22.13 -11.84
C ASN A 590 0.44 -20.72 -12.29
N VAL A 591 1.39 -20.00 -12.90
CA VAL A 591 1.19 -18.63 -13.37
C VAL A 591 1.04 -18.60 -14.89
N THR A 592 -0.02 -17.96 -15.38
CA THR A 592 -0.25 -17.76 -16.82
C THR A 592 0.09 -16.33 -17.23
N PHE A 593 0.89 -16.18 -18.28
CA PHE A 593 1.24 -14.90 -18.91
C PHE A 593 0.63 -14.81 -20.32
N VAL A 594 -0.04 -13.70 -20.61
CA VAL A 594 -0.76 -13.49 -21.88
C VAL A 594 -0.33 -12.17 -22.52
N ASN A 595 -0.11 -12.17 -23.84
CA ASN A 595 0.09 -10.95 -24.66
C ASN A 595 1.29 -10.06 -24.26
N PHE A 596 2.38 -10.63 -23.76
CA PHE A 596 3.68 -9.92 -23.66
C PHE A 596 4.43 -10.03 -24.99
N GLN A 597 4.03 -9.25 -25.99
CA GLN A 597 4.67 -9.23 -27.31
C GLN A 597 5.47 -7.96 -27.54
N ASP A 598 6.57 -8.09 -28.28
CA ASP A 598 7.27 -6.93 -28.81
C ASP A 598 6.39 -6.25 -29.86
N ASN A 599 6.51 -4.93 -29.98
CA ASN A 599 5.92 -4.17 -31.07
C ASN A 599 6.97 -3.22 -31.69
N ALA A 600 6.55 -2.35 -32.60
CA ALA A 600 7.44 -1.41 -33.28
C ALA A 600 8.03 -0.33 -32.35
N THR A 601 7.35 -0.04 -31.24
CA THR A 601 7.69 1.02 -30.26
C THR A 601 8.50 0.47 -29.08
N ARG A 602 8.20 -0.75 -28.63
CA ARG A 602 8.65 -1.27 -27.34
C ARG A 602 8.94 -2.78 -27.37
N LYS A 603 9.94 -3.17 -26.59
CA LYS A 603 10.23 -4.56 -26.20
C LYS A 603 9.54 -4.92 -24.90
N THR A 604 9.07 -6.16 -24.76
CA THR A 604 8.35 -6.60 -23.55
C THR A 604 8.87 -7.94 -23.08
N GLY A 605 8.55 -8.37 -21.86
CA GLY A 605 8.82 -9.73 -21.39
C GLY A 605 7.85 -10.09 -20.29
N ALA A 606 7.33 -11.31 -20.28
CA ALA A 606 6.45 -11.76 -19.22
C ALA A 606 7.15 -11.69 -17.84
N ILE A 607 8.43 -12.09 -17.81
CA ILE A 607 9.27 -12.11 -16.61
C ILE A 607 10.54 -11.29 -16.84
N SER A 608 10.92 -10.50 -15.85
CA SER A 608 12.22 -9.81 -15.79
C SER A 608 12.64 -9.59 -14.33
N TYR A 609 13.56 -8.66 -14.09
CA TYR A 609 14.03 -8.21 -12.78
C TYR A 609 13.71 -6.72 -12.65
N LEU A 610 13.70 -6.19 -11.42
CA LEU A 610 13.72 -4.74 -11.23
C LEU A 610 14.88 -4.17 -12.05
N LEU A 611 14.55 -3.27 -12.98
CA LEU A 611 15.51 -2.81 -13.97
C LEU A 611 16.67 -2.09 -13.28
N TYR A 612 17.83 -2.74 -13.40
CA TYR A 612 19.12 -2.29 -12.90
C TYR A 612 19.21 -2.24 -11.38
N THR A 613 18.57 -3.20 -10.70
CA THR A 613 18.76 -3.37 -9.26
C THR A 613 20.24 -3.62 -8.89
N SER A 614 20.68 -2.97 -7.82
CA SER A 614 21.91 -3.18 -7.09
C SER A 614 21.75 -4.09 -5.88
N PHE A 615 20.52 -4.41 -5.51
CA PHE A 615 20.19 -5.19 -4.32
C PHE A 615 20.26 -6.69 -4.59
N GLY A 616 20.61 -7.47 -3.56
CA GLY A 616 20.92 -8.89 -3.69
C GLY A 616 19.73 -9.77 -4.06
N MET A 617 19.93 -10.71 -4.98
CA MET A 617 18.91 -11.65 -5.46
C MET A 617 19.33 -13.09 -5.20
N SER A 618 18.40 -13.95 -4.79
CA SER A 618 18.73 -15.37 -4.67
C SER A 618 18.70 -16.04 -6.03
N SER A 619 19.70 -16.88 -6.32
CA SER A 619 19.67 -17.80 -7.46
C SER A 619 18.65 -18.92 -7.29
N ASN A 620 18.18 -19.13 -6.06
CA ASN A 620 17.12 -20.08 -5.72
C ASN A 620 15.71 -19.54 -5.96
N ASN A 621 15.54 -18.41 -6.65
CA ASN A 621 14.22 -18.00 -7.12
C ASN A 621 13.65 -19.06 -8.04
N THR A 622 12.41 -19.50 -7.82
CA THR A 622 11.84 -20.63 -8.56
C THR A 622 10.63 -20.26 -9.39
N ILE A 623 10.43 -21.01 -10.47
CA ILE A 623 9.20 -21.03 -11.24
C ILE A 623 8.86 -22.46 -11.67
N GLN A 624 7.57 -22.79 -11.63
CA GLN A 624 7.02 -24.03 -12.17
C GLN A 624 5.58 -23.85 -12.66
N ARG A 625 5.14 -24.76 -13.52
CA ARG A 625 3.78 -24.80 -14.10
C ARG A 625 3.39 -23.48 -14.76
N ALA A 626 4.36 -22.74 -15.29
CA ALA A 626 4.09 -21.51 -16.01
C ALA A 626 3.46 -21.79 -17.38
N LYS A 627 2.63 -20.85 -17.85
CA LYS A 627 2.04 -20.92 -19.19
C LYS A 627 2.18 -19.59 -19.90
N PHE A 628 2.61 -19.62 -21.15
CA PHE A 628 2.78 -18.43 -21.99
C PHE A 628 1.84 -18.50 -23.20
N VAL A 629 0.95 -17.53 -23.33
CA VAL A 629 -0.01 -17.43 -24.45
C VAL A 629 0.26 -16.13 -25.19
N ASN A 630 0.79 -16.20 -26.42
CA ASN A 630 1.26 -15.02 -27.15
C ASN A 630 2.16 -14.14 -26.25
N ALA A 631 3.10 -14.74 -25.53
CA ALA A 631 3.96 -14.03 -24.60
C ALA A 631 5.42 -14.45 -24.82
N LYS A 632 6.31 -13.47 -24.89
CA LYS A 632 7.75 -13.69 -24.81
C LYS A 632 8.09 -13.97 -23.33
N PRO A 633 8.56 -15.18 -22.97
CA PRO A 633 8.65 -15.58 -21.56
C PRO A 633 9.52 -14.68 -20.70
N VAL A 634 10.70 -14.31 -21.23
CA VAL A 634 11.71 -13.55 -20.50
C VAL A 634 12.24 -12.44 -21.39
N TYR A 635 12.53 -11.29 -20.78
CA TYR A 635 13.32 -10.26 -21.42
C TYR A 635 14.12 -9.45 -20.40
N PHE A 636 15.44 -9.55 -20.48
CA PHE A 636 16.36 -8.72 -19.73
C PHE A 636 16.86 -7.58 -20.63
N PRO A 637 16.24 -6.39 -20.62
CA PRO A 637 16.69 -5.29 -21.47
C PRO A 637 18.18 -4.94 -21.22
N PRO A 638 18.90 -4.50 -22.27
CA PRO A 638 20.20 -3.84 -22.11
C PRO A 638 20.09 -2.66 -21.14
N VAL A 639 21.18 -2.35 -20.45
CA VAL A 639 21.21 -1.25 -19.49
C VAL A 639 21.11 0.09 -20.22
N GLU A 640 19.95 0.72 -20.11
CA GLU A 640 19.69 2.09 -20.57
C GLU A 640 19.26 2.97 -19.41
N HIS A 641 20.02 4.02 -19.12
CA HIS A 641 19.78 4.96 -18.02
C HIS A 641 18.33 5.44 -17.90
N LYS A 642 17.64 5.64 -19.02
CA LYS A 642 16.26 6.15 -19.07
C LYS A 642 15.23 5.22 -18.44
N TRP A 643 15.48 3.91 -18.41
CA TRP A 643 14.58 2.91 -17.83
C TRP A 643 14.97 2.52 -16.40
N SER A 644 15.97 3.17 -15.81
CA SER A 644 16.45 2.81 -14.47
C SER A 644 15.34 2.96 -13.45
N ASN A 645 15.21 1.98 -12.56
CA ASN A 645 14.36 2.04 -11.37
C ASN A 645 15.20 2.17 -10.07
N ASP A 646 16.51 1.89 -10.11
CA ASP A 646 17.39 1.87 -8.92
C ASP A 646 18.68 2.70 -9.09
N ASP A 647 18.54 4.02 -9.29
CA ASP A 647 19.62 5.04 -9.27
C ASP A 647 20.94 4.65 -9.99
N TYR A 648 20.84 3.91 -11.10
CA TYR A 648 21.97 3.39 -11.87
C TYR A 648 22.84 2.34 -11.18
N GLY A 649 22.34 1.76 -10.08
CA GLY A 649 22.68 0.40 -9.68
C GLY A 649 22.65 -0.53 -10.90
N ASN A 650 23.47 -1.59 -10.91
CA ASN A 650 23.34 -2.67 -11.90
C ASN A 650 24.15 -3.92 -11.53
N GLY A 651 24.87 -3.90 -10.41
CA GLY A 651 25.72 -5.01 -9.99
C GLY A 651 24.96 -6.33 -9.94
N THR A 652 23.77 -6.34 -9.33
CA THR A 652 22.96 -7.56 -9.25
C THR A 652 22.19 -7.84 -10.53
N TYR A 653 21.66 -6.82 -11.21
CA TYR A 653 20.93 -7.01 -12.46
C TYR A 653 21.75 -7.78 -13.52
N LYS A 654 23.06 -7.51 -13.62
CA LYS A 654 23.99 -8.23 -14.51
C LYS A 654 24.22 -9.69 -14.13
N THR A 655 23.64 -10.13 -13.03
CA THR A 655 23.69 -11.50 -12.51
C THR A 655 22.30 -12.08 -12.34
N ALA A 656 21.28 -11.53 -13.01
CA ALA A 656 19.91 -12.03 -12.96
C ALA A 656 19.86 -13.53 -13.30
N VAL A 657 19.21 -14.31 -12.45
CA VAL A 657 19.12 -15.77 -12.56
C VAL A 657 17.95 -16.32 -11.74
N PHE A 658 17.14 -17.19 -12.33
CA PHE A 658 16.11 -17.95 -11.63
C PHE A 658 16.03 -19.40 -12.16
N HIS A 659 15.44 -20.28 -11.37
CA HIS A 659 15.37 -21.72 -11.58
C HIS A 659 14.00 -22.12 -12.14
N ASP A 660 13.98 -22.62 -13.37
CA ASP A 660 12.84 -23.27 -14.00
C ASP A 660 12.83 -24.76 -13.63
N LEU A 661 11.96 -25.13 -12.68
CA LEU A 661 11.96 -26.44 -12.06
C LEU A 661 11.48 -27.53 -13.03
N ASP A 662 10.48 -27.23 -13.85
CA ASP A 662 9.79 -28.22 -14.70
C ASP A 662 9.95 -27.98 -16.20
N GLY A 663 10.67 -26.92 -16.59
CA GLY A 663 10.93 -26.59 -17.99
C GLY A 663 9.80 -25.77 -18.61
N SER A 664 8.86 -25.26 -17.81
CA SER A 664 7.72 -24.49 -18.28
C SER A 664 8.09 -23.13 -18.90
N VAL A 665 9.31 -22.64 -18.66
CA VAL A 665 9.85 -21.40 -19.25
C VAL A 665 10.84 -21.70 -20.36
N GLY A 666 11.94 -22.40 -20.04
CA GLY A 666 13.08 -22.62 -20.93
C GLY A 666 12.91 -23.83 -21.87
N GLY A 667 11.92 -24.69 -21.64
CA GLY A 667 11.70 -25.94 -22.37
C GLY A 667 12.58 -27.10 -21.88
N VAL A 668 13.40 -26.87 -20.85
CA VAL A 668 14.32 -27.86 -20.26
C VAL A 668 14.06 -27.92 -18.76
N PRO A 669 13.64 -29.07 -18.20
CA PRO A 669 13.43 -29.20 -16.76
C PRO A 669 14.71 -29.02 -15.97
N ASN A 670 14.57 -28.51 -14.74
CA ASN A 670 15.68 -28.27 -13.82
C ASN A 670 16.81 -27.43 -14.45
N ALA A 671 16.43 -26.34 -15.12
CA ALA A 671 17.35 -25.43 -15.79
C ALA A 671 17.28 -24.02 -15.18
N PHE A 672 18.38 -23.29 -15.25
CA PHE A 672 18.46 -21.91 -14.81
C PHE A 672 18.38 -20.97 -15.99
N ILE A 673 17.62 -19.89 -15.85
CA ILE A 673 17.51 -18.82 -16.85
C ILE A 673 18.40 -17.66 -16.39
N LEU A 674 19.50 -17.42 -17.10
CA LEU A 674 20.50 -16.40 -16.75
C LEU A 674 20.42 -15.24 -17.75
N ILE A 675 20.71 -14.02 -17.29
CA ILE A 675 20.99 -12.91 -18.20
C ILE A 675 22.21 -13.21 -19.07
N ASN A 676 22.10 -12.93 -20.37
CA ASN A 676 23.18 -13.10 -21.33
C ASN A 676 23.91 -11.78 -21.57
N ASP A 677 24.71 -11.35 -20.60
CA ASP A 677 25.62 -10.19 -20.74
C ASP A 677 27.06 -10.70 -20.98
N GLU A 678 27.68 -10.21 -22.06
CA GLU A 678 29.06 -10.56 -22.45
C GLU A 678 30.09 -10.24 -21.36
N SER A 679 29.78 -9.35 -20.42
CA SER A 679 30.67 -8.91 -19.36
C SER A 679 30.63 -9.74 -18.06
N THR A 680 29.59 -10.54 -17.80
CA THR A 680 29.38 -11.24 -16.51
C THR A 680 29.08 -12.75 -16.61
N GLY A 681 28.89 -13.29 -17.82
CA GLY A 681 28.44 -14.67 -18.05
C GLY A 681 29.47 -15.79 -17.78
N ILE A 682 30.22 -15.78 -16.67
CA ILE A 682 31.16 -16.88 -16.36
C ILE A 682 30.45 -18.23 -16.15
N ALA A 683 29.19 -18.20 -15.74
CA ALA A 683 28.32 -19.38 -15.64
C ALA A 683 27.85 -19.90 -17.02
N ILE A 684 27.86 -19.08 -18.06
CA ILE A 684 27.37 -19.45 -19.40
C ILE A 684 28.46 -20.20 -20.17
N ASP A 685 28.17 -21.44 -20.54
CA ASP A 685 29.07 -22.31 -21.30
C ASP A 685 28.29 -23.22 -22.27
N ASN A 686 28.94 -24.28 -22.76
CA ASN A 686 28.36 -25.21 -23.73
C ASN A 686 27.12 -25.99 -23.21
N ALA A 687 26.85 -25.96 -21.91
CA ALA A 687 25.63 -26.50 -21.28
C ALA A 687 24.45 -25.51 -21.30
N CYS A 688 24.62 -24.34 -21.93
CA CYS A 688 23.62 -23.30 -22.05
C CYS A 688 23.15 -23.10 -23.49
N GLU A 689 21.84 -22.94 -23.65
CA GLU A 689 21.23 -22.49 -24.90
C GLU A 689 21.00 -20.97 -24.84
N ILE A 690 21.63 -20.20 -25.74
CA ILE A 690 21.39 -18.76 -25.82
C ILE A 690 20.03 -18.49 -26.46
N LYS A 691 19.25 -17.60 -25.84
CA LYS A 691 17.97 -17.08 -26.34
C LYS A 691 18.12 -15.59 -26.65
N PRO A 692 18.57 -15.21 -27.86
CA PRO A 692 18.91 -13.81 -28.18
C PRO A 692 17.75 -12.84 -28.00
N SER A 693 16.52 -13.24 -28.34
CA SER A 693 15.33 -12.38 -28.19
C SER A 693 14.95 -12.09 -26.73
N TRP A 694 15.43 -12.90 -25.79
CA TRP A 694 15.23 -12.74 -24.35
C TRP A 694 16.37 -11.98 -23.69
N ASN A 695 17.50 -11.81 -24.40
CA ASN A 695 18.78 -11.44 -23.82
C ASN A 695 19.15 -12.36 -22.63
N ALA A 696 18.90 -13.66 -22.79
CA ALA A 696 19.06 -14.67 -21.74
C ALA A 696 19.69 -15.96 -22.27
N ALA A 697 20.07 -16.83 -21.35
CA ALA A 697 20.55 -18.18 -21.62
C ALA A 697 19.82 -19.19 -20.72
N VAL A 698 19.48 -20.36 -21.26
CA VAL A 698 18.89 -21.49 -20.53
C VAL A 698 20.00 -22.50 -20.25
N CYS A 699 20.39 -22.65 -19.00
CA CYS A 699 21.55 -23.45 -18.58
C CYS A 699 21.12 -24.65 -17.74
N THR A 700 21.57 -25.85 -18.11
CA THR A 700 21.41 -27.04 -17.24
C THR A 700 22.50 -27.14 -16.18
N GLY A 701 22.19 -27.82 -15.08
CA GLY A 701 23.11 -28.01 -13.96
C GLY A 701 22.92 -26.94 -12.89
N ASP A 702 23.45 -27.21 -11.71
CA ASP A 702 23.31 -26.36 -10.54
C ASP A 702 24.05 -25.02 -10.72
N VAL A 703 23.38 -23.91 -10.42
CA VAL A 703 23.87 -22.54 -10.55
C VAL A 703 23.68 -21.81 -9.23
N GLY A 704 24.77 -21.27 -8.71
CA GLY A 704 24.79 -20.48 -7.48
C GLY A 704 25.58 -19.20 -7.65
N ARG A 705 26.07 -18.67 -6.54
CA ARG A 705 26.80 -17.40 -6.49
C ARG A 705 28.28 -17.60 -6.16
N LEU A 706 29.12 -16.76 -6.75
CA LEU A 706 30.57 -16.71 -6.57
C LEU A 706 31.02 -15.29 -6.21
N ALA A 707 31.78 -15.15 -5.14
CA ALA A 707 32.50 -13.93 -4.79
C ALA A 707 34.01 -14.20 -4.62
N VAL A 708 34.84 -13.31 -5.17
CA VAL A 708 36.31 -13.41 -5.08
C VAL A 708 36.91 -12.07 -4.69
N GLY A 709 37.66 -12.02 -3.58
CA GLY A 709 38.45 -10.84 -3.18
C GLY A 709 37.78 -9.84 -2.21
N GLY A 710 36.83 -10.25 -1.37
CA GLY A 710 36.33 -9.42 -0.26
C GLY A 710 36.77 -9.94 1.11
N ALA A 711 37.11 -9.07 2.07
CA ALA A 711 37.39 -9.45 3.46
C ALA A 711 36.21 -10.25 4.04
N GLY A 712 36.48 -11.45 4.54
CA GLY A 712 35.47 -12.33 5.12
C GLY A 712 34.84 -11.71 6.37
N GLY A 713 33.59 -11.29 6.23
CA GLY A 713 32.63 -11.13 7.31
C GLY A 713 31.26 -11.56 6.79
N PRO A 714 30.44 -12.27 7.57
CA PRO A 714 29.05 -12.56 7.19
C PRO A 714 28.26 -11.25 7.23
N GLY A 715 28.14 -10.60 6.07
CA GLY A 715 27.52 -9.29 5.90
C GLY A 715 28.21 -8.57 4.74
N GLY A 716 27.49 -8.35 3.65
CA GLY A 716 28.02 -7.75 2.42
C GLY A 716 28.60 -6.34 2.57
N PRO A 717 29.14 -5.75 1.49
CA PRO A 717 29.64 -4.37 1.49
C PRO A 717 28.54 -3.43 1.99
N GLY A 718 28.86 -2.63 3.01
CA GLY A 718 27.91 -1.74 3.66
C GLY A 718 27.17 -0.83 2.67
N ILE A 719 25.84 -0.95 2.68
CA ILE A 719 24.92 0.05 2.16
C ILE A 719 24.93 1.21 3.18
N PRO A 720 25.17 2.47 2.78
CA PRO A 720 24.96 3.62 3.65
C PRO A 720 23.48 3.66 4.07
N GLY A 721 23.25 3.70 5.39
CA GLY A 721 21.97 3.36 5.99
C GLY A 721 20.77 4.20 5.56
N PHE A 722 19.61 3.54 5.62
CA PHE A 722 18.33 4.16 5.91
C PHE A 722 17.61 3.32 6.98
N GLY A 723 17.35 3.95 8.14
CA GLY A 723 16.27 3.62 9.09
C GLY A 723 16.39 2.30 9.87
N GLY A 724 16.66 2.40 11.17
CA GLY A 724 16.94 1.28 12.06
C GLY A 724 15.75 0.40 12.43
N ALA A 725 16.05 -0.84 12.74
CA ALA A 725 15.24 -1.70 13.60
C ALA A 725 15.52 -1.35 15.08
N PRO A 726 14.52 -1.22 15.96
CA PRO A 726 14.75 -1.09 17.39
C PRO A 726 15.06 -2.46 17.99
N GLY A 727 16.35 -2.69 18.23
CA GLY A 727 16.84 -3.78 19.07
C GLY A 727 16.80 -3.40 20.56
N ALA A 728 16.21 -4.30 21.34
CA ALA A 728 16.13 -4.38 22.80
C ALA A 728 17.24 -3.68 23.60
N GLY A 729 16.84 -2.92 24.63
CA GLY A 729 17.73 -2.47 25.71
C GLY A 729 17.33 -3.09 27.07
N PRO A 730 18.27 -3.63 27.87
CA PRO A 730 18.04 -3.95 29.28
C PRO A 730 18.39 -2.74 30.20
N PRO A 731 18.05 -2.77 31.51
CA PRO A 731 17.39 -1.65 32.18
C PRO A 731 18.26 -0.63 32.96
N ARG A 732 17.70 0.59 33.06
CA ARG A 732 17.81 1.71 34.04
C ARG A 732 18.98 1.81 35.05
N GLY A 733 19.53 3.04 35.15
CA GLY A 733 20.14 3.63 36.37
C GLY A 733 20.44 5.15 36.21
N PRO A 734 20.41 6.00 37.26
CA PRO A 734 19.82 7.35 37.17
C PRO A 734 20.76 8.59 37.22
N ALA A 735 20.27 9.67 36.62
CA ALA A 735 20.37 11.11 36.95
C ALA A 735 21.72 11.81 37.20
N ALA A 736 22.03 12.87 36.40
CA ALA A 736 22.52 14.18 36.88
C ALA A 736 22.58 15.28 35.79
N ARG A 737 21.66 16.27 35.92
CA ARG A 737 21.71 17.75 35.76
C ARG A 737 22.48 18.51 34.64
N PRO A 738 22.02 19.75 34.30
CA PRO A 738 22.22 20.42 33.01
C PRO A 738 23.16 21.64 33.05
N GLY A 739 23.69 22.04 31.89
CA GLY A 739 24.23 23.40 31.69
C GLY A 739 25.07 23.58 30.43
N ALA A 740 24.53 24.29 29.42
CA ALA A 740 25.23 25.32 28.63
C ALA A 740 24.29 25.92 27.55
N ALA A 741 24.30 27.24 27.44
CA ALA A 741 23.46 28.09 26.59
C ALA A 741 23.94 28.12 25.11
N PRO A 742 23.13 28.66 24.17
CA PRO A 742 23.28 28.44 22.73
C PRO A 742 24.16 29.49 22.02
N GLY A 743 24.91 29.04 21.01
CA GLY A 743 25.64 29.89 20.04
C GLY A 743 24.94 29.90 18.66
N PRO A 744 25.19 30.92 17.82
CA PRO A 744 24.19 31.46 16.88
C PRO A 744 24.07 30.71 15.55
N ALA A 745 22.88 30.86 14.96
CA ALA A 745 22.52 30.44 13.61
C ALA A 745 23.45 31.05 12.54
N GLY A 746 23.95 30.18 11.65
CA GLY A 746 24.65 30.53 10.42
C GLY A 746 23.87 30.02 9.20
N ALA A 747 23.67 30.92 8.24
CA ALA A 747 22.81 30.81 7.07
C ALA A 747 23.06 29.58 6.17
N GLY A 748 21.97 29.04 5.62
CA GLY A 748 21.97 28.00 4.59
C GLY A 748 22.34 28.52 3.19
N GLY A 749 23.09 27.69 2.47
CA GLY A 749 23.49 27.80 1.06
C GLY A 749 24.25 26.54 0.64
N PRO A 750 24.28 26.18 -0.65
CA PRO A 750 23.83 24.86 -1.13
C PRO A 750 24.94 23.82 -1.38
N GLY A 751 24.55 22.54 -1.36
CA GLY A 751 25.30 21.43 -1.98
C GLY A 751 26.40 20.82 -1.11
N ALA A 752 26.05 19.78 -0.35
CA ALA A 752 27.04 18.85 0.20
C ALA A 752 26.87 17.49 -0.48
N ALA A 753 27.70 17.26 -1.49
CA ALA A 753 27.98 15.92 -1.99
C ALA A 753 28.43 15.06 -0.80
N PHE A 754 27.77 13.92 -0.59
CA PHE A 754 28.19 12.95 0.41
C PHE A 754 29.61 12.46 0.07
N GLY A 755 30.59 12.88 0.86
CA GLY A 755 31.95 12.38 0.79
C GLY A 755 31.94 10.88 1.10
N ARG A 756 32.34 10.07 0.11
CA ARG A 756 32.71 8.67 0.30
C ARG A 756 33.72 8.58 1.46
N PRO A 757 33.64 7.58 2.35
CA PRO A 757 34.77 7.28 3.24
C PRO A 757 36.00 7.09 2.36
N ALA A 758 37.14 7.68 2.74
CA ALA A 758 38.40 7.44 2.06
C ALA A 758 38.70 5.93 2.14
N GLY A 759 38.40 5.20 1.07
CA GLY A 759 38.80 3.81 0.91
C GLY A 759 40.31 3.72 1.01
N GLY A 760 40.81 2.66 1.64
CA GLY A 760 42.22 2.32 1.60
C GLY A 760 42.74 2.27 0.15
N PRO A 761 44.06 2.20 -0.05
CA PRO A 761 44.64 2.10 -1.39
C PRO A 761 43.92 1.01 -2.20
N PRO A 762 43.53 1.29 -3.46
CA PRO A 762 42.78 0.33 -4.27
C PRO A 762 43.55 -0.98 -4.37
N GLU A 763 42.93 -2.07 -3.93
CA GLU A 763 43.53 -3.39 -4.08
C GLU A 763 43.65 -3.73 -5.57
N PRO A 764 44.68 -4.51 -5.97
CA PRO A 764 44.80 -4.98 -7.35
C PRO A 764 43.51 -5.67 -7.84
N PRO A 765 43.15 -5.54 -9.13
CA PRO A 765 41.95 -6.17 -9.65
C PRO A 765 41.99 -7.70 -9.57
N VAL A 766 40.82 -8.31 -9.53
CA VAL A 766 40.64 -9.76 -9.71
C VAL A 766 39.96 -9.99 -11.05
N VAL A 767 40.57 -10.82 -11.89
CA VAL A 767 40.02 -11.26 -13.17
C VAL A 767 39.87 -12.77 -13.13
N LEU A 768 38.66 -13.27 -13.38
CA LEU A 768 38.43 -14.69 -13.57
C LEU A 768 38.61 -15.05 -15.04
N SER A 769 39.23 -16.20 -15.31
CA SER A 769 39.41 -16.71 -16.65
C SER A 769 38.85 -18.12 -16.80
N ARG A 770 38.09 -18.32 -17.87
CA ARG A 770 37.44 -19.59 -18.22
C ARG A 770 37.31 -19.69 -19.73
N ASN A 771 37.75 -20.81 -20.32
CA ASN A 771 37.72 -21.05 -21.77
C ASN A 771 38.31 -19.87 -22.59
N ASP A 772 39.48 -19.37 -22.17
CA ASP A 772 40.18 -18.22 -22.77
C ASP A 772 39.42 -16.88 -22.78
N LYS A 773 38.29 -16.81 -22.07
CA LYS A 773 37.57 -15.56 -21.80
C LYS A 773 37.97 -15.00 -20.44
N HIS A 774 37.95 -13.68 -20.32
CA HIS A 774 38.33 -12.95 -19.11
C HIS A 774 37.15 -12.15 -18.59
N PHE A 775 36.88 -12.29 -17.30
CA PHE A 775 35.74 -11.68 -16.60
C PHE A 775 36.30 -10.84 -15.43
N PRO A 776 36.42 -9.51 -15.59
CA PRO A 776 36.74 -8.62 -14.49
C PRO A 776 35.61 -8.65 -13.46
N ILE A 777 35.93 -8.87 -12.19
CA ILE A 777 34.92 -9.01 -11.14
C ILE A 777 35.05 -7.85 -10.15
N THR A 778 33.94 -7.13 -9.95
CA THR A 778 33.82 -6.01 -9.01
C THR A 778 32.84 -6.31 -7.87
N GLY A 779 32.42 -7.58 -7.71
CA GLY A 779 31.41 -8.02 -6.75
C GLY A 779 31.10 -9.51 -6.84
N GLU A 780 29.84 -9.88 -6.63
CA GLU A 780 29.34 -11.24 -6.80
C GLU A 780 28.99 -11.52 -8.28
N THR A 781 29.10 -12.78 -8.72
CA THR A 781 28.66 -13.26 -10.03
C THR A 781 27.97 -14.63 -9.92
N ASN A 782 27.35 -15.09 -11.01
CA ASN A 782 26.81 -16.45 -11.10
C ASN A 782 27.92 -17.44 -11.39
N VAL A 783 27.83 -18.65 -10.84
CA VAL A 783 28.73 -19.76 -11.14
C VAL A 783 27.93 -21.04 -11.32
N ARG A 784 28.33 -21.88 -12.28
CA ARG A 784 27.78 -23.22 -12.44
C ARG A 784 28.65 -24.23 -11.69
N ALA A 785 28.02 -25.20 -11.03
CA ALA A 785 28.71 -26.31 -10.39
C ALA A 785 29.52 -27.14 -11.41
N GLY A 786 30.60 -27.74 -10.93
CA GLY A 786 31.48 -28.60 -11.74
C GLY A 786 32.42 -27.82 -12.66
N THR A 787 32.74 -26.56 -12.32
CA THR A 787 33.58 -25.69 -13.15
C THR A 787 34.96 -25.46 -12.55
N GLU A 788 35.96 -25.38 -13.43
CA GLU A 788 37.33 -24.96 -13.09
C GLU A 788 37.53 -23.52 -13.58
N ILE A 789 38.01 -22.63 -12.70
CA ILE A 789 38.17 -21.19 -12.96
C ILE A 789 39.58 -20.77 -12.60
N LYS A 790 40.24 -20.05 -13.49
CA LYS A 790 41.56 -19.46 -13.20
C LYS A 790 41.39 -18.07 -12.60
N VAL A 791 42.03 -17.81 -11.47
CA VAL A 791 42.01 -16.52 -10.77
C VAL A 791 43.29 -15.75 -11.08
N ILE A 792 43.16 -14.62 -11.76
CA ILE A 792 44.27 -13.75 -12.15
C ILE A 792 44.22 -12.49 -11.29
N THR A 793 45.21 -12.32 -10.40
CA THR A 793 45.32 -11.15 -9.54
C THR A 793 46.74 -10.97 -9.00
N GLU A 794 47.13 -9.74 -8.69
CA GLU A 794 48.40 -9.42 -8.00
C GLU A 794 48.24 -9.35 -6.48
N ARG A 795 47.04 -9.61 -5.94
CA ARG A 795 46.80 -9.62 -4.50
C ARG A 795 47.68 -10.67 -3.79
N PRO A 796 48.17 -10.38 -2.57
CA PRO A 796 48.94 -11.33 -1.77
C PRO A 796 48.07 -12.45 -1.19
N SER A 797 46.77 -12.18 -0.98
CA SER A 797 45.77 -13.17 -0.58
C SER A 797 44.44 -12.89 -1.28
N VAL A 798 43.60 -13.92 -1.39
CA VAL A 798 42.26 -13.80 -1.96
C VAL A 798 41.28 -14.70 -1.20
N ASN A 799 40.10 -14.18 -0.91
CA ASN A 799 39.00 -14.96 -0.36
C ASN A 799 38.14 -15.48 -1.52
N LEU A 800 37.87 -16.78 -1.50
CA LEU A 800 36.99 -17.48 -2.42
C LEU A 800 35.72 -17.84 -1.65
N ASN A 801 34.55 -17.53 -2.19
CA ASN A 801 33.27 -17.86 -1.59
C ASN A 801 32.30 -18.37 -2.66
N VAL A 802 31.67 -19.51 -2.39
CA VAL A 802 30.55 -20.04 -3.17
C VAL A 802 29.35 -20.27 -2.25
N LYS A 803 28.17 -19.85 -2.68
CA LYS A 803 26.90 -20.03 -1.96
C LYS A 803 25.77 -20.34 -2.94
N GLU A 804 24.63 -20.74 -2.41
CA GLU A 804 23.41 -21.08 -3.16
C GLU A 804 23.59 -22.22 -4.18
N LEU A 805 24.62 -23.06 -4.00
CA LEU A 805 24.79 -24.30 -4.72
C LEU A 805 24.22 -25.47 -3.90
N ASP A 806 23.71 -26.48 -4.58
CA ASP A 806 23.24 -27.73 -3.98
C ASP A 806 24.32 -28.40 -3.12
N SER A 807 23.91 -29.17 -2.13
CA SER A 807 24.83 -29.92 -1.28
C SER A 807 25.67 -30.91 -2.11
N GLY A 808 27.00 -30.83 -1.99
CA GLY A 808 27.95 -31.65 -2.75
C GLY A 808 28.36 -31.06 -4.10
N SER A 809 27.71 -30.00 -4.59
CA SER A 809 28.17 -29.24 -5.75
C SER A 809 29.49 -28.56 -5.47
N TRP A 810 30.32 -28.35 -6.50
CA TRP A 810 31.68 -27.87 -6.29
C TRP A 810 32.17 -26.92 -7.38
N VAL A 811 33.18 -26.11 -7.04
CA VAL A 811 33.94 -25.26 -7.97
C VAL A 811 35.43 -25.40 -7.65
N ILE A 812 36.27 -25.51 -8.68
CA ILE A 812 37.74 -25.55 -8.54
C ILE A 812 38.34 -24.25 -9.04
N PHE A 813 39.30 -23.72 -8.29
CA PHE A 813 40.04 -22.51 -8.62
C PHE A 813 41.51 -22.83 -8.85
N GLU A 814 42.06 -22.41 -9.99
CA GLU A 814 43.51 -22.34 -10.24
C GLU A 814 44.02 -20.95 -9.83
N LEU A 815 44.96 -20.88 -8.88
CA LEU A 815 45.56 -19.64 -8.38
C LEU A 815 47.08 -19.63 -8.65
N PRO A 816 47.54 -19.05 -9.77
CA PRO A 816 48.95 -19.01 -10.13
C PRO A 816 49.82 -18.21 -9.16
N GLY A 817 50.91 -18.83 -8.70
CA GLY A 817 51.85 -18.26 -7.74
C GLY A 817 51.29 -18.10 -6.32
N PHE A 818 50.19 -18.77 -6.01
CA PHE A 818 49.72 -18.99 -4.63
C PHE A 818 50.28 -20.31 -4.11
N THR A 819 50.55 -20.40 -2.81
CA THR A 819 51.21 -21.57 -2.19
C THR A 819 50.43 -22.15 -1.00
N SER A 820 49.53 -21.39 -0.38
CA SER A 820 48.85 -21.81 0.85
C SER A 820 47.36 -21.52 0.87
N ALA A 821 46.60 -22.38 1.55
CA ALA A 821 45.18 -22.24 1.85
C ALA A 821 44.98 -22.20 3.37
N ALA A 822 44.11 -21.31 3.85
CA ALA A 822 43.83 -21.16 5.28
C ALA A 822 43.01 -22.33 5.88
N SER A 823 42.34 -23.10 5.03
CA SER A 823 41.49 -24.24 5.43
C SER A 823 41.41 -25.28 4.29
N GLY A 824 40.66 -26.36 4.52
CA GLY A 824 40.48 -27.45 3.57
C GLY A 824 41.50 -28.57 3.73
N THR A 825 41.19 -29.74 3.17
CA THR A 825 42.05 -30.92 3.27
C THR A 825 43.10 -30.92 2.14
N PRO A 826 44.41 -31.02 2.44
CA PRO A 826 45.43 -31.12 1.41
C PRO A 826 45.31 -32.45 0.65
N ARG A 827 45.54 -32.40 -0.67
CA ARG A 827 45.49 -33.54 -1.58
C ARG A 827 46.85 -33.80 -2.20
N ALA A 828 47.13 -35.07 -2.53
CA ALA A 828 48.43 -35.49 -3.05
C ALA A 828 48.63 -35.20 -4.55
N SER A 829 47.54 -34.93 -5.28
CA SER A 829 47.56 -34.62 -6.71
C SER A 829 46.31 -33.84 -7.13
N LEU A 830 46.35 -33.21 -8.30
CA LEU A 830 45.18 -32.55 -8.90
C LEU A 830 44.04 -33.53 -9.19
N ASN A 831 44.33 -34.78 -9.55
CA ASN A 831 43.29 -35.80 -9.73
C ASN A 831 42.62 -36.15 -8.39
N ALA A 832 43.41 -36.31 -7.32
CA ALA A 832 42.86 -36.52 -5.98
C ALA A 832 42.03 -35.32 -5.48
N LEU A 833 42.35 -34.10 -5.92
CA LEU A 833 41.52 -32.91 -5.67
C LEU A 833 40.18 -32.99 -6.41
N ARG A 834 40.20 -33.34 -7.70
CA ARG A 834 38.98 -33.47 -8.52
C ARG A 834 38.02 -34.53 -7.97
N GLU A 835 38.55 -35.65 -7.49
CA GLU A 835 37.78 -36.76 -6.90
C GLU A 835 37.31 -36.51 -5.45
N ALA A 836 37.85 -35.50 -4.76
CA ALA A 836 37.51 -35.22 -3.37
C ALA A 836 36.03 -34.79 -3.22
N SER A 837 35.37 -35.24 -2.15
CA SER A 837 33.98 -34.88 -1.83
C SER A 837 33.86 -33.73 -0.81
N ASP A 838 34.98 -33.13 -0.42
CA ASP A 838 35.08 -32.09 0.59
C ASP A 838 35.92 -30.90 0.07
N THR A 839 35.79 -29.77 0.76
CA THR A 839 36.63 -28.60 0.51
C THR A 839 38.09 -28.93 0.76
N SER A 840 38.92 -28.79 -0.27
CA SER A 840 40.27 -29.32 -0.31
C SER A 840 41.18 -28.49 -1.22
N TYR A 841 42.50 -28.71 -1.12
CA TYR A 841 43.47 -27.99 -1.96
C TYR A 841 44.66 -28.87 -2.37
N TYR A 842 45.32 -28.48 -3.46
CA TYR A 842 46.54 -29.11 -3.98
C TYR A 842 47.51 -28.03 -4.48
N GLU A 843 48.76 -28.06 -4.03
CA GLU A 843 49.83 -27.21 -4.56
C GLU A 843 50.66 -27.99 -5.58
N GLY A 844 50.78 -27.46 -6.80
CA GLY A 844 51.58 -28.10 -7.84
C GLY A 844 51.70 -27.23 -9.09
N ASN A 845 52.79 -27.43 -9.85
CA ASN A 845 53.05 -26.71 -11.10
C ASN A 845 53.02 -25.16 -10.95
N GLY A 846 53.51 -24.64 -9.82
CA GLY A 846 53.57 -23.21 -9.54
C GLY A 846 52.21 -22.55 -9.28
N SER A 847 51.17 -23.33 -8.99
CA SER A 847 49.83 -22.85 -8.66
C SER A 847 49.25 -23.58 -7.46
N LEU A 848 48.39 -22.88 -6.71
CA LEU A 848 47.49 -23.51 -5.75
C LEU A 848 46.16 -23.81 -6.43
N TRP A 849 45.69 -25.04 -6.29
CA TRP A 849 44.38 -25.48 -6.75
C TRP A 849 43.47 -25.64 -5.56
N VAL A 850 42.34 -24.94 -5.53
CA VAL A 850 41.38 -24.98 -4.42
C VAL A 850 40.05 -25.53 -4.92
N LYS A 851 39.52 -26.57 -4.28
CA LYS A 851 38.16 -27.06 -4.49
C LYS A 851 37.28 -26.60 -3.34
N LEU A 852 36.24 -25.83 -3.65
CA LEU A 852 35.16 -25.55 -2.70
C LEU A 852 34.01 -26.51 -2.98
N VAL A 853 33.55 -27.25 -1.97
CA VAL A 853 32.38 -28.13 -2.05
C VAL A 853 31.29 -27.53 -1.19
N SER A 854 30.18 -27.16 -1.81
CA SER A 854 28.99 -26.61 -1.15
C SER A 854 28.42 -27.61 -0.15
N THR A 855 28.03 -27.12 1.02
CA THR A 855 27.27 -27.91 1.99
C THR A 855 25.77 -27.90 1.69
N GLY A 856 25.32 -27.14 0.69
CA GLY A 856 23.93 -26.75 0.50
C GLY A 856 23.57 -25.60 1.44
N ASP A 857 22.81 -24.64 0.94
CA ASP A 857 22.23 -23.59 1.79
C ASP A 857 20.96 -24.13 2.45
N ILE A 858 20.92 -24.13 3.78
CA ILE A 858 19.72 -24.50 4.55
C ILE A 858 18.85 -23.25 4.66
N LEU A 859 17.69 -23.25 3.99
CA LEU A 859 16.67 -22.21 4.11
C LEU A 859 16.32 -21.94 5.58
N GLY A 860 16.26 -20.67 5.98
CA GLY A 860 15.87 -20.24 7.34
C GLY A 860 17.00 -19.91 8.33
N ASN A 861 18.28 -19.93 7.91
CA ASN A 861 19.43 -19.59 8.77
C ASN A 861 20.14 -18.26 8.41
N GLY A 862 19.47 -17.34 7.70
CA GLY A 862 20.13 -16.18 7.09
C GLY A 862 20.70 -16.54 5.71
N PRO A 863 21.33 -15.60 4.99
CA PRO A 863 22.18 -15.98 3.86
C PRO A 863 23.19 -17.00 4.40
N GLY A 864 23.07 -18.25 3.97
CA GLY A 864 24.09 -19.26 4.24
C GLY A 864 25.41 -18.62 3.85
N ALA A 865 26.39 -18.59 4.75
CA ALA A 865 27.66 -17.88 4.51
C ALA A 865 28.45 -18.46 3.32
N GLY A 866 27.86 -19.41 2.59
CA GLY A 866 28.51 -20.23 1.61
C GLY A 866 29.65 -21.02 2.22
N VAL A 867 30.37 -21.69 1.36
CA VAL A 867 31.68 -22.23 1.68
C VAL A 867 32.70 -21.19 1.30
N SER A 868 33.57 -20.83 2.24
CA SER A 868 34.63 -19.85 2.03
C SER A 868 36.01 -20.40 2.37
N LEU A 869 37.02 -19.92 1.64
CA LEU A 869 38.43 -20.25 1.86
C LEU A 869 39.31 -19.07 1.45
N GLN A 870 40.31 -18.77 2.27
CA GLN A 870 41.35 -17.81 1.92
C GLN A 870 42.58 -18.52 1.36
N ALA A 871 43.08 -18.06 0.21
CA ALA A 871 44.32 -18.51 -0.40
C ALA A 871 45.37 -17.39 -0.36
N SER A 872 46.65 -17.74 -0.17
CA SER A 872 47.76 -16.78 -0.07
C SER A 872 49.00 -17.21 -0.88
N ARG A 873 49.78 -16.20 -1.30
CA ARG A 873 51.08 -16.36 -2.00
C ARG A 873 52.19 -16.86 -1.11
#